data_AF-A0A7W9ZCL5-F1
#
_entry.id   AF-A0A7W9ZCL5-F1
#
_cell.length_a   1.000
_cell.length_b   1.000
_cell.length_c   1.000
_cell.angle_alpha   90.00
_cell.angle_beta   90.00
_cell.angle_gamma   90.00
#
_symmetry.space_group_name_H-M   'P 1'
#
loop_
_entity.id
_entity.type
_entity.pdbx_description
1 polymer ?
#
loop_
_entity_poly.entity_id
_entity_poly.type
_entity_poly.pdbx_seq_one_letter_code
_entity_poly.pdbx_strand_id
1 'polypeptide(L)'
;MLPIPRPIRSALLCLLLVVTAGLPPGYAATEDSSTLPKVVIQLRGVPQFQFAGYYAALWQGYYADEGLQVELRPGFTPDGRSVSTTAAVASGRAQFGIGSSDILVARDQGSDLVILNSFLQWSPFALYLNPALPETSLRSLREMRFHDPDLSAQWHEALALGLSMLILPHELTITDRSAFTGFQTSDALLGSVLSTPWVLSDQGIPYREVRPRDYGVEFPGDTLFTSRSLVDRDPALVERIMRASVKGWTYALSHSDEIAGRLAEEFPNAFGRASAVTINRSQIEKVKALTGWPLVKVGDINPARWQAVQETMRRLNLVHTPLDLDDFAFDSVRLEQDRAKRLRHGLTLGIAILSILLFSAGTGAWLMRRALLQRQSALTQAEDRYRQVLDSVPDHAIFAMDAAGIITNWNDGAHRLLGYSRAAVLGRPVAEVVRGLDLLGGDLVPPALSSGLHLVPERSSGQGWLMRADGSRFWGEWVLSPVTPQNPDDADPQQLPGYVQVIRDISARKRSEDRIRFQAGVLDQASSAIVATDIVGRIVYLNAMARRVFLIGDGVAIGRRLEELGILPRLTPPDRPGQPEQREVTAHRPDGVEFPALVTSATIDEAHTGDRYIVHLVHDLTERKALEAEVQHSANLALLGKMSASLAHEINQPLNVIRLSAEGCLLRLDQGRLDPTELTERLKIISSTAAGLFDTIDFMQVFARRERTADLPVPTVTFDLWHSVDAAIATVSEEYRRSGIRLEVDRHELPALGHGRPRQVEQALVNLLTNALHAVADRPADTPRRVQVAVNAPLPPFPRHTPRSLTISVADSGPGIPPAVREQVFEPFYTTKAAGKGTGLGLAISRDILRAMDGDLHALSSPDLGGACMVLEIPPAPCHDATSDDLHHITDGPGASLPGQPHGHVLVVDDEPLARTEIADGLRHSGWLVSTAHGGHPAIALLEQAHGDGNRPALPPIDIVVTDIHMPEGSGVELAERIAEDYPQVFVIVMTGQPQRGSADLEGLGADVDLVMRKPISLRELDVRLHSLMETTIDDDGDDSGEENSTAPQHSPAD
;
A
#
# COMPACT_ATOMS: atom_id res chain seq x y z
N MET A 1 -13.04 21.48 -64.99
CA MET A 1 -13.30 21.71 -63.55
C MET A 1 -14.80 21.74 -63.33
N LEU A 2 -15.38 20.64 -62.83
CA LEU A 2 -16.82 20.53 -62.57
C LEU A 2 -17.18 21.27 -61.25
N PRO A 3 -18.31 21.99 -61.20
CA PRO A 3 -18.70 22.73 -60.00
C PRO A 3 -19.15 21.74 -58.92
N ILE A 4 -18.57 21.86 -57.73
CA ILE A 4 -18.99 21.09 -56.55
C ILE A 4 -20.48 21.39 -56.30
N PRO A 5 -21.36 20.38 -56.23
CA PRO A 5 -22.78 20.59 -56.08
C PRO A 5 -23.11 21.29 -54.75
N ARG A 6 -24.05 22.23 -54.79
CA ARG A 6 -24.52 23.06 -53.66
C ARG A 6 -24.67 22.35 -52.31
N PRO A 7 -25.23 21.12 -52.20
CA PRO A 7 -25.35 20.46 -50.89
C PRO A 7 -24.00 20.15 -50.22
N ILE A 8 -22.94 19.88 -51.00
CA ILE A 8 -21.61 19.59 -50.46
C ILE A 8 -20.96 20.87 -49.90
N ARG A 9 -21.19 22.02 -50.55
CA ARG A 9 -20.77 23.33 -50.01
C ARG A 9 -21.47 23.67 -48.70
N SER A 10 -22.76 23.40 -48.59
CA SER A 10 -23.53 23.65 -47.36
C SER A 10 -23.08 22.74 -46.22
N ALA A 11 -22.78 21.46 -46.51
CA ALA A 11 -22.26 20.51 -45.53
C ALA A 11 -20.84 20.89 -45.06
N LEU A 12 -19.96 21.32 -45.97
CA LEU A 12 -18.62 21.82 -45.63
C LEU A 12 -18.66 23.11 -44.80
N LEU A 13 -19.62 24.01 -45.09
CA LEU A 13 -19.79 25.25 -44.32
C LEU A 13 -20.30 24.97 -42.90
N CYS A 14 -21.23 24.02 -42.74
CA CYS A 14 -21.71 23.58 -41.42
C CYS A 14 -20.61 22.85 -40.64
N LEU A 15 -19.80 22.02 -41.31
CA LEU A 15 -18.65 21.36 -40.69
C LEU A 15 -17.60 22.40 -40.23
N LEU A 16 -17.36 23.45 -41.03
CA LEU A 16 -16.45 24.53 -40.66
C LEU A 16 -16.96 25.33 -39.45
N LEU A 17 -18.27 25.61 -39.38
CA LEU A 17 -18.92 26.32 -38.28
C LEU A 17 -18.94 25.52 -36.96
N VAL A 18 -19.09 24.20 -37.04
CA VAL A 18 -19.04 23.32 -35.86
C VAL A 18 -17.60 23.13 -35.36
N VAL A 19 -16.63 23.10 -36.28
CA VAL A 19 -15.19 23.03 -35.92
C VAL A 19 -14.70 24.36 -35.34
N THR A 20 -15.20 25.51 -35.80
CA THR A 20 -14.83 26.82 -35.23
C THR A 20 -15.54 27.15 -33.92
N ALA A 21 -16.74 26.59 -33.66
CA ALA A 21 -17.44 26.76 -32.38
C ALA A 21 -16.90 25.86 -31.25
N GLY A 22 -16.09 24.84 -31.57
CA GLY A 22 -15.49 23.91 -30.60
C GLY A 22 -14.01 24.15 -30.29
N LEU A 23 -13.36 25.12 -30.92
CA LEU A 23 -12.00 25.52 -30.59
C LEU A 23 -12.04 26.58 -29.47
N PRO A 24 -11.30 26.42 -28.36
CA PRO A 24 -11.12 27.52 -27.41
C PRO A 24 -10.49 28.72 -28.15
N PRO A 25 -10.69 29.97 -27.69
CA PRO A 25 -9.95 31.10 -28.25
C PRO A 25 -8.47 30.76 -28.21
N GLY A 26 -7.88 30.60 -29.40
CA GLY A 26 -6.45 30.36 -29.53
C GLY A 26 -5.73 31.49 -28.82
N TYR A 27 -4.94 31.14 -27.82
CA TYR A 27 -3.89 32.00 -27.30
C TYR A 27 -2.97 32.32 -28.49
N ALA A 28 -3.24 33.44 -29.15
CA ALA A 28 -2.19 34.18 -29.80
C ALA A 28 -1.28 34.61 -28.66
N ALA A 29 -0.15 33.91 -28.50
CA ALA A 29 0.97 34.44 -27.77
C ALA A 29 1.40 35.72 -28.47
N THR A 30 0.80 36.84 -28.07
CA THR A 30 1.46 38.13 -28.16
C THR A 30 2.59 38.05 -27.13
N GLU A 31 3.75 37.60 -27.60
CA GLU A 31 5.03 38.01 -27.05
C GLU A 31 5.06 39.54 -27.12
N ASP A 32 4.62 40.19 -26.06
CA ASP A 32 4.85 41.61 -25.84
C ASP A 32 5.18 41.85 -24.35
N SER A 33 6.48 42.01 -24.10
CA SER A 33 7.12 42.72 -22.98
C SER A 33 6.93 42.22 -21.52
N SER A 34 7.94 41.45 -21.08
CA SER A 34 8.79 41.74 -19.90
C SER A 34 8.18 41.98 -18.50
N THR A 35 6.96 41.56 -18.19
CA THR A 35 6.49 41.56 -16.79
C THR A 35 5.81 40.24 -16.42
N LEU A 36 6.44 39.49 -15.51
CA LEU A 36 5.86 38.29 -14.89
C LEU A 36 4.52 38.66 -14.22
N PRO A 37 3.50 37.79 -14.23
CA PRO A 37 2.23 38.08 -13.60
C PRO A 37 2.44 38.34 -12.11
N LYS A 38 2.08 39.54 -11.66
CA LYS A 38 2.21 39.97 -10.27
C LYS A 38 1.11 39.34 -9.42
N VAL A 39 1.49 38.49 -8.48
CA VAL A 39 0.60 37.75 -7.58
C VAL A 39 0.79 38.25 -6.16
N VAL A 40 -0.30 38.59 -5.48
CA VAL A 40 -0.26 39.06 -4.09
C VAL A 40 -0.74 37.94 -3.16
N ILE A 41 0.08 37.62 -2.15
CA ILE A 41 -0.30 36.76 -1.03
C ILE A 41 -0.42 37.64 0.23
N GLN A 42 -1.63 37.72 0.78
CA GLN A 42 -1.92 38.48 1.99
C GLN A 42 -1.71 37.61 3.24
N LEU A 43 -0.69 37.95 4.04
CA LEU A 43 -0.41 37.31 5.32
C LEU A 43 -1.37 37.84 6.41
N ARG A 44 -1.56 37.04 7.46
CA ARG A 44 -2.39 37.40 8.64
C ARG A 44 -1.61 38.08 9.77
N GLY A 45 -0.29 38.16 9.66
CA GLY A 45 0.58 38.70 10.71
C GLY A 45 1.77 39.45 10.14
N VAL A 46 2.67 39.87 11.03
CA VAL A 46 3.95 40.48 10.66
C VAL A 46 4.97 39.42 10.21
N PRO A 47 6.01 39.78 9.43
CA PRO A 47 7.05 38.85 9.01
C PRO A 47 7.75 38.21 10.22
N GLN A 48 7.60 36.90 10.37
CA GLN A 48 8.19 36.07 11.44
C GLN A 48 8.38 34.65 10.92
N PHE A 49 9.04 33.79 11.70
CA PHE A 49 9.27 32.40 11.36
C PHE A 49 7.97 31.61 11.12
N GLN A 50 6.85 32.04 11.71
CA GLN A 50 5.50 31.56 11.37
C GLN A 50 5.18 31.59 9.86
N PHE A 51 5.74 32.52 9.09
CA PHE A 51 5.52 32.65 7.64
C PHE A 51 6.76 32.29 6.82
N ALA A 52 7.77 31.65 7.45
CA ALA A 52 9.08 31.40 6.88
C ALA A 52 9.04 30.72 5.51
N GLY A 53 8.12 29.78 5.30
CA GLY A 53 8.03 29.07 4.02
C GLY A 53 7.70 29.94 2.82
N TYR A 54 6.89 30.98 3.00
CA TYR A 54 6.56 31.91 1.92
C TYR A 54 7.75 32.81 1.57
N TYR A 55 8.49 33.28 2.58
CA TYR A 55 9.72 34.05 2.37
C TYR A 55 10.83 33.18 1.79
N ALA A 56 10.98 31.95 2.24
CA ALA A 56 11.92 30.99 1.66
C ALA A 56 11.60 30.73 0.18
N ALA A 57 10.33 30.55 -0.20
CA ALA A 57 9.93 30.42 -1.60
C ALA A 57 10.28 31.65 -2.45
N LEU A 58 10.18 32.86 -1.87
CA LEU A 58 10.55 34.11 -2.53
C LEU A 58 12.08 34.22 -2.68
N TRP A 59 12.82 33.95 -1.62
CA TRP A 59 14.27 34.13 -1.56
C TRP A 59 15.06 33.08 -2.32
N GLN A 60 14.59 31.83 -2.33
CA GLN A 60 15.21 30.72 -3.07
C GLN A 60 14.78 30.73 -4.55
N GLY A 61 13.94 31.67 -4.97
CA GLY A 61 13.51 31.78 -6.36
C GLY A 61 12.44 30.78 -6.77
N TYR A 62 11.89 29.95 -5.87
CA TYR A 62 10.88 28.94 -6.22
C TYR A 62 9.62 29.53 -6.87
N TYR A 63 9.21 30.75 -6.51
CA TYR A 63 8.13 31.43 -7.24
C TYR A 63 8.56 31.85 -8.66
N ALA A 64 9.80 32.33 -8.82
CA ALA A 64 10.34 32.74 -10.11
C ALA A 64 10.57 31.55 -11.05
N ASP A 65 10.98 30.39 -10.52
CA ASP A 65 11.13 29.14 -11.27
C ASP A 65 9.80 28.66 -11.86
N GLU A 66 8.68 28.92 -11.18
CA GLU A 66 7.34 28.65 -11.69
C GLU A 66 6.81 29.81 -12.57
N GLY A 67 7.63 30.80 -12.89
CA GLY A 67 7.27 31.96 -13.72
C GLY A 67 6.31 32.94 -13.04
N LEU A 68 6.46 33.16 -11.73
CA LEU A 68 5.59 34.03 -10.93
C LEU A 68 6.38 35.15 -10.26
N GLN A 69 5.79 36.36 -10.24
CA GLN A 69 6.29 37.46 -9.42
C GLN A 69 5.38 37.63 -8.21
N VAL A 70 5.81 37.15 -7.05
CA VAL A 70 5.01 37.18 -5.82
C VAL A 70 5.34 38.38 -4.93
N GLU A 71 4.31 39.06 -4.45
CA GLU A 71 4.38 40.11 -3.42
C GLU A 71 3.72 39.57 -2.13
N LEU A 72 4.50 39.49 -1.04
CA LEU A 72 4.00 39.15 0.29
C LEU A 72 3.57 40.43 1.01
N ARG A 73 2.29 40.53 1.40
CA ARG A 73 1.76 41.66 2.17
C ARG A 73 1.55 41.27 3.63
N PRO A 74 2.13 42.00 4.60
CA PRO A 74 1.87 41.78 6.02
C PRO A 74 0.40 41.98 6.40
N GLY A 75 -0.04 41.34 7.49
CA GLY A 75 -1.40 41.45 8.03
C GLY A 75 -1.72 42.77 8.72
N PHE A 76 -0.75 43.69 8.84
CA PHE A 76 -0.93 45.00 9.46
C PHE A 76 -0.50 46.11 8.50
N THR A 77 -1.26 47.19 8.44
CA THR A 77 -0.85 48.40 7.72
C THR A 77 0.29 49.10 8.46
N PRO A 78 1.05 50.00 7.80
CA PRO A 78 2.08 50.81 8.46
C PRO A 78 1.54 51.64 9.64
N ASP A 79 0.25 51.98 9.63
CA ASP A 79 -0.45 52.68 10.71
C ASP A 79 -0.87 51.75 11.87
N GLY A 80 -0.47 50.48 11.85
CA GLY A 80 -0.74 49.50 12.89
C GLY A 80 -2.16 48.91 12.88
N ARG A 81 -2.94 49.12 11.81
CA ARG A 81 -4.30 48.54 11.71
C ARG A 81 -4.25 47.15 11.09
N SER A 82 -5.01 46.22 11.66
CA SER A 82 -5.13 44.87 11.11
C SER A 82 -5.89 44.85 9.78
N VAL A 83 -5.48 43.93 8.90
CA VAL A 83 -6.06 43.70 7.58
C VAL A 83 -6.71 42.31 7.56
N SER A 84 -8.03 42.27 7.39
CA SER A 84 -8.74 41.01 7.16
C SER A 84 -8.28 40.36 5.84
N THR A 85 -7.66 39.19 5.95
CA THR A 85 -7.13 38.44 4.80
C THR A 85 -8.25 37.90 3.93
N THR A 86 -9.32 37.36 4.53
CA THR A 86 -10.52 36.86 3.83
C THR A 86 -11.21 37.95 3.03
N ALA A 87 -11.38 39.15 3.61
CA ALA A 87 -11.95 40.29 2.89
C ALA A 87 -11.05 40.82 1.76
N ALA A 88 -9.72 40.74 1.90
CA ALA A 88 -8.79 41.15 0.86
C ALA A 88 -8.83 40.22 -0.37
N VAL A 89 -8.96 38.91 -0.15
CA VAL A 89 -9.10 37.91 -1.23
C VAL A 89 -10.49 37.99 -1.86
N ALA A 90 -11.55 38.05 -1.05
CA ALA A 90 -12.93 38.14 -1.55
C ALA A 90 -13.16 39.40 -2.40
N SER A 91 -12.51 40.53 -2.06
CA SER A 91 -12.60 41.77 -2.84
C SER A 91 -11.63 41.84 -4.02
N GLY A 92 -10.81 40.80 -4.26
CA GLY A 92 -9.79 40.77 -5.31
C GLY A 92 -8.57 41.69 -5.09
N ARG A 93 -8.38 42.25 -3.88
CA ARG A 93 -7.21 43.07 -3.53
C ARG A 93 -5.94 42.23 -3.36
N ALA A 94 -6.10 40.94 -3.08
CA ALA A 94 -5.07 39.92 -3.11
C ALA A 94 -5.59 38.68 -3.85
N GLN A 95 -4.72 37.94 -4.52
CA GLN A 95 -5.10 36.71 -5.22
C GLN A 95 -5.13 35.51 -4.26
N PHE A 96 -4.28 35.53 -3.24
CA PHE A 96 -4.19 34.50 -2.21
C PHE A 96 -4.13 35.13 -0.82
N GLY A 97 -4.55 34.38 0.18
CA GLY A 97 -4.53 34.81 1.57
C GLY A 97 -4.16 33.67 2.51
N ILE A 98 -3.67 34.03 3.69
CA ILE A 98 -3.45 33.11 4.80
C ILE A 98 -4.55 33.33 5.83
N GLY A 99 -5.24 32.25 6.19
CA GLY A 99 -6.35 32.27 7.13
C GLY A 99 -6.39 30.97 7.91
N SER A 100 -7.46 30.79 8.67
CA SER A 100 -7.70 29.61 9.49
C SER A 100 -9.22 29.37 9.53
N SER A 101 -9.81 29.29 10.71
CA SER A 101 -11.23 29.04 10.93
C SER A 101 -12.13 30.16 10.37
N ASP A 102 -11.61 31.39 10.26
CA ASP A 102 -12.26 32.56 9.66
C ASP A 102 -12.62 32.39 8.17
N ILE A 103 -11.96 31.47 7.46
CA ILE A 103 -12.27 31.17 6.05
C ILE A 103 -13.68 30.56 5.93
N LEU A 104 -14.04 29.66 6.85
CA LEU A 104 -15.37 29.02 6.86
C LEU A 104 -16.48 30.03 7.14
N VAL A 105 -16.24 30.95 8.09
CA VAL A 105 -17.21 32.00 8.44
C VAL A 105 -17.42 32.96 7.28
N ALA A 106 -16.35 33.40 6.63
CA ALA A 106 -16.45 34.27 5.45
C ALA A 106 -17.21 33.58 4.30
N ARG A 107 -17.05 32.25 4.16
CA ARG A 107 -17.76 31.46 3.15
C ARG A 107 -19.24 31.30 3.44
N ASP A 108 -19.63 31.05 4.69
CA ASP A 108 -21.04 31.02 5.10
C ASP A 108 -21.72 32.39 4.92
N GLN A 109 -20.96 33.47 5.06
CA GLN A 109 -21.39 34.85 4.77
C GLN A 109 -21.44 35.20 3.27
N GLY A 110 -21.19 34.24 2.37
CA GLY A 110 -21.33 34.40 0.93
C GLY A 110 -20.04 34.72 0.16
N SER A 111 -18.86 34.68 0.82
CA SER A 111 -17.58 34.80 0.10
C SER A 111 -17.21 33.49 -0.58
N ASP A 112 -16.94 33.51 -1.87
CA ASP A 112 -16.63 32.30 -2.64
C ASP A 112 -15.14 31.91 -2.51
N LEU A 113 -14.77 31.40 -1.33
CA LEU A 113 -13.39 31.07 -0.93
C LEU A 113 -13.11 29.57 -0.97
N VAL A 114 -11.89 29.20 -1.35
CA VAL A 114 -11.42 27.82 -1.54
C VAL A 114 -10.07 27.64 -0.84
N ILE A 115 -9.93 26.61 -0.01
CA ILE A 115 -8.67 26.27 0.66
C ILE A 115 -7.74 25.47 -0.26
N LEU A 116 -6.43 25.71 -0.13
CA LEU A 116 -5.39 25.14 -1.02
C LEU A 116 -4.40 24.25 -0.27
N ASN A 117 -3.73 24.79 0.76
CA ASN A 117 -2.75 24.06 1.56
C ASN A 117 -2.85 24.48 3.03
N SER A 118 -2.81 23.53 3.97
CA SER A 118 -2.69 23.84 5.40
C SER A 118 -1.24 23.62 5.85
N PHE A 119 -0.52 24.71 6.15
CA PHE A 119 0.90 24.60 6.50
C PHE A 119 1.08 24.39 8.00
N LEU A 120 0.33 25.13 8.83
CA LEU A 120 0.21 24.83 10.25
C LEU A 120 -1.00 23.92 10.45
N GLN A 121 -0.74 22.66 10.78
CA GLN A 121 -1.77 21.65 11.01
C GLN A 121 -2.61 21.97 12.24
N TRP A 122 -2.00 22.56 13.27
CA TRP A 122 -2.69 22.99 14.47
C TRP A 122 -2.58 24.50 14.65
N SER A 123 -3.65 25.09 15.18
CA SER A 123 -3.67 26.51 15.50
C SER A 123 -2.61 26.86 16.55
N PRO A 124 -1.86 27.96 16.37
CA PRO A 124 -0.93 28.46 17.38
C PRO A 124 -1.63 29.16 18.55
N PHE A 125 -2.97 29.16 18.60
CA PHE A 125 -3.74 29.87 19.61
C PHE A 125 -3.61 29.25 21.01
N ALA A 126 -3.48 30.11 22.02
CA ALA A 126 -3.54 29.75 23.43
C ALA A 126 -4.16 30.88 24.26
N LEU A 127 -4.71 30.49 25.41
CA LEU A 127 -5.24 31.38 26.42
C LEU A 127 -4.22 31.53 27.55
N TYR A 128 -3.90 32.77 27.92
CA TYR A 128 -2.96 33.10 28.99
C TYR A 128 -3.71 33.67 30.19
N LEU A 129 -3.59 33.03 31.35
CA LEU A 129 -4.28 33.40 32.57
C LEU A 129 -3.33 34.05 33.57
N ASN A 130 -3.85 35.00 34.35
CA ASN A 130 -3.11 35.58 35.47
C ASN A 130 -2.96 34.53 36.60
N PRO A 131 -1.72 34.22 37.05
CA PRO A 131 -1.46 33.16 38.03
C PRO A 131 -1.98 33.48 39.45
N ALA A 132 -2.37 34.72 39.73
CA ALA A 132 -3.01 35.10 40.98
C ALA A 132 -4.45 34.54 41.14
N LEU A 133 -5.02 33.94 40.08
CA LEU A 133 -6.34 33.31 40.11
C LEU A 133 -6.26 31.89 40.73
N PRO A 134 -7.08 31.54 41.74
CA PRO A 134 -7.07 30.22 42.39
C PRO A 134 -7.47 29.08 41.42
N GLU A 135 -6.94 27.86 41.58
CA GLU A 135 -7.16 26.71 40.65
C GLU A 135 -8.63 26.34 40.39
N THR A 136 -9.53 26.67 41.30
CA THR A 136 -10.98 26.50 41.14
C THR A 136 -11.61 27.46 40.12
N SER A 137 -10.84 28.37 39.53
CA SER A 137 -11.29 29.45 38.64
C SER A 137 -11.50 29.08 37.17
N LEU A 138 -11.26 27.84 36.73
CA LEU A 138 -11.72 27.40 35.39
C LEU A 138 -13.25 27.37 35.27
N ARG A 139 -13.99 27.23 36.40
CA ARG A 139 -15.44 27.50 36.46
C ARG A 139 -15.80 29.00 36.48
N SER A 140 -14.82 29.88 36.71
CA SER A 140 -14.95 31.33 36.83
C SER A 140 -14.70 32.08 35.51
N LEU A 141 -14.43 31.38 34.40
CA LEU A 141 -14.39 31.99 33.05
C LEU A 141 -15.67 32.76 32.67
N ARG A 142 -16.79 32.49 33.37
CA ARG A 142 -18.08 33.23 33.32
C ARG A 142 -18.00 34.71 33.71
N GLU A 143 -16.96 35.14 34.40
CA GLU A 143 -16.82 36.50 34.92
C GLU A 143 -15.51 37.17 34.48
N MET A 144 -14.69 36.48 33.66
CA MET A 144 -13.37 36.95 33.27
C MET A 144 -13.42 38.04 32.20
N ARG A 145 -12.55 39.03 32.37
CA ARG A 145 -12.35 40.14 31.43
C ARG A 145 -11.30 39.76 30.37
N PHE A 146 -11.76 39.56 29.13
CA PHE A 146 -10.88 39.25 27.99
C PHE A 146 -10.39 40.52 27.29
N HIS A 147 -9.13 40.49 26.86
CA HIS A 147 -8.48 41.47 26.00
C HIS A 147 -8.29 40.88 24.59
N ASP A 148 -8.74 41.57 23.54
CA ASP A 148 -8.57 41.13 22.14
C ASP A 148 -8.56 42.31 21.14
N PRO A 149 -7.52 42.47 20.30
CA PRO A 149 -7.49 43.42 19.20
C PRO A 149 -8.07 42.93 17.85
N ASP A 150 -8.35 41.63 17.63
CA ASP A 150 -8.73 41.11 16.30
C ASP A 150 -9.76 39.94 16.34
N LEU A 151 -11.03 40.29 16.15
CA LEU A 151 -12.24 39.48 16.34
C LEU A 151 -12.47 38.27 15.38
N SER A 152 -11.45 37.85 14.64
CA SER A 152 -11.51 36.75 13.68
C SER A 152 -11.55 35.33 14.25
N ALA A 153 -10.49 34.61 13.92
CA ALA A 153 -10.34 33.19 14.18
C ALA A 153 -10.04 32.82 15.63
N GLN A 154 -9.25 33.63 16.34
CA GLN A 154 -8.84 33.34 17.73
C GLN A 154 -10.03 33.40 18.68
N TRP A 155 -10.99 34.29 18.41
CA TRP A 155 -12.24 34.35 19.14
C TRP A 155 -13.12 33.11 18.92
N HIS A 156 -13.20 32.59 17.69
CA HIS A 156 -13.93 31.34 17.43
C HIS A 156 -13.35 30.16 18.22
N GLU A 157 -12.03 30.10 18.34
CA GLU A 157 -11.34 29.06 19.11
C GLU A 157 -11.54 29.23 20.62
N ALA A 158 -11.52 30.47 21.13
CA ALA A 158 -11.84 30.77 22.52
C ALA A 158 -13.27 30.35 22.88
N LEU A 159 -14.24 30.62 21.98
CA LEU A 159 -15.62 30.17 22.13
C LEU A 159 -15.74 28.65 22.11
N ALA A 160 -15.00 27.98 21.22
CA ALA A 160 -14.97 26.51 21.15
C ALA A 160 -14.37 25.90 22.42
N LEU A 161 -13.30 26.52 22.95
CA LEU A 161 -12.72 26.15 24.24
C LEU A 161 -13.74 26.32 25.37
N GLY A 162 -14.45 27.45 25.42
CA GLY A 162 -15.54 27.67 26.37
C GLY A 162 -16.59 26.56 26.31
N LEU A 163 -17.06 26.21 25.11
CA LEU A 163 -18.00 25.09 24.91
C LEU A 163 -17.47 23.75 25.41
N SER A 164 -16.20 23.41 25.14
CA SER A 164 -15.56 22.18 25.62
C SER A 164 -15.50 22.12 27.16
N MET A 165 -15.46 23.29 27.79
CA MET A 165 -15.46 23.48 29.24
C MET A 165 -16.88 23.74 29.81
N LEU A 166 -17.94 23.58 29.01
CA LEU A 166 -19.35 23.81 29.37
C LEU A 166 -19.69 25.26 29.76
N ILE A 167 -18.95 26.24 29.23
CA ILE A 167 -19.19 27.68 29.40
C ILE A 167 -19.98 28.20 28.19
N LEU A 168 -21.08 28.91 28.44
CA LEU A 168 -21.91 29.41 27.34
C LEU A 168 -21.30 30.69 26.72
N PRO A 169 -21.37 30.87 25.39
CA PRO A 169 -20.78 32.02 24.68
C PRO A 169 -21.19 33.41 25.19
N HIS A 170 -22.38 33.53 25.78
CA HIS A 170 -22.95 34.79 26.25
C HIS A 170 -22.45 35.18 27.66
N GLU A 171 -21.70 34.29 28.31
CA GLU A 171 -21.15 34.49 29.66
C GLU A 171 -19.71 35.05 29.61
N LEU A 172 -19.18 35.42 28.44
CA LEU A 172 -17.83 35.97 28.28
C LEU A 172 -17.90 37.51 28.12
N THR A 173 -17.20 38.27 28.96
CA THR A 173 -17.24 39.75 28.94
C THR A 173 -15.91 40.35 28.44
N ILE A 174 -15.93 41.05 27.29
CA ILE A 174 -14.74 41.70 26.69
C ILE A 174 -14.67 43.16 27.16
N THR A 175 -13.51 43.63 27.63
CA THR A 175 -13.46 44.96 28.29
C THR A 175 -12.38 45.94 27.84
N ASP A 176 -11.41 45.57 27.01
CA ASP A 176 -10.46 46.54 26.44
C ASP A 176 -9.96 46.12 25.04
N ARG A 177 -9.76 47.10 24.16
CA ARG A 177 -9.39 46.95 22.73
C ARG A 177 -8.07 47.65 22.36
N SER A 178 -7.26 48.09 23.33
CA SER A 178 -6.01 48.83 23.09
C SER A 178 -4.73 48.01 23.34
N ALA A 179 -3.62 48.29 22.64
CA ALA A 179 -2.43 47.44 22.57
C ALA A 179 -1.79 47.05 23.92
N PHE A 180 -1.50 45.74 24.13
CA PHE A 180 -0.65 45.03 25.13
C PHE A 180 -0.52 45.51 26.60
N THR A 181 -0.92 46.72 26.97
CA THR A 181 -0.79 47.32 28.30
C THR A 181 -1.87 46.83 29.28
N GLY A 182 -2.85 46.05 28.82
CA GLY A 182 -4.03 45.65 29.58
C GLY A 182 -3.93 44.34 30.38
N PHE A 183 -2.92 43.48 30.16
CA PHE A 183 -2.86 42.18 30.87
C PHE A 183 -2.66 42.32 32.39
N GLN A 184 -2.15 43.47 32.87
CA GLN A 184 -2.10 43.77 34.31
C GLN A 184 -3.48 44.04 34.93
N THR A 185 -4.50 44.32 34.11
CA THR A 185 -5.87 44.66 34.51
C THR A 185 -6.94 43.67 34.03
N SER A 186 -6.53 42.64 33.29
CA SER A 186 -7.39 41.61 32.70
C SER A 186 -7.09 40.25 33.33
N ASP A 187 -8.10 39.40 33.42
CA ASP A 187 -7.97 38.06 34.00
C ASP A 187 -7.35 37.05 33.01
N ALA A 188 -7.54 37.31 31.70
CA ALA A 188 -7.18 36.44 30.61
C ALA A 188 -6.74 37.22 29.36
N LEU A 189 -5.74 36.71 28.65
CA LEU A 189 -5.23 37.23 27.37
C LEU A 189 -5.31 36.15 26.29
N LEU A 190 -5.91 36.51 25.16
CA LEU A 190 -5.88 35.70 23.94
C LEU A 190 -4.57 35.95 23.20
N GLY A 191 -3.87 34.89 22.82
CA GLY A 191 -2.55 35.03 22.21
C GLY A 191 -2.09 33.84 21.39
N SER A 192 -0.91 33.97 20.81
CA SER A 192 -0.25 32.93 20.05
C SER A 192 0.90 32.34 20.87
N VAL A 193 1.00 31.01 20.92
CA VAL A 193 2.14 30.28 21.52
C VAL A 193 3.49 30.64 20.89
N LEU A 194 3.48 31.24 19.70
CA LEU A 194 4.68 31.65 18.96
C LEU A 194 5.25 33.00 19.42
N SER A 195 4.44 33.90 19.97
CA SER A 195 4.87 35.27 20.27
C SER A 195 4.47 35.75 21.67
N THR A 196 3.28 35.40 22.16
CA THR A 196 2.76 35.88 23.45
C THR A 196 3.59 35.48 24.67
N PRO A 197 4.07 34.21 24.81
CA PRO A 197 4.92 33.81 25.93
C PRO A 197 6.17 34.68 26.08
N TRP A 198 6.72 35.08 24.93
CA TRP A 198 7.91 35.90 24.87
C TRP A 198 7.63 37.34 25.32
N VAL A 199 6.55 37.96 24.81
CA VAL A 199 6.17 39.33 25.21
C VAL A 199 5.89 39.42 26.71
N LEU A 200 5.20 38.42 27.28
CA LEU A 200 4.91 38.38 28.71
C LEU A 200 6.20 38.21 29.54
N SER A 201 7.13 37.37 29.06
CA SER A 201 8.42 37.15 29.73
C SER A 201 9.34 38.38 29.68
N ASP A 202 9.41 39.09 28.56
CA ASP A 202 10.20 40.34 28.40
C ASP A 202 9.69 41.45 29.35
N GLN A 203 8.38 41.47 29.61
CA GLN A 203 7.74 42.39 30.55
C GLN A 203 7.76 41.89 32.01
N GLY A 204 8.30 40.69 32.26
CA GLY A 204 8.36 40.09 33.60
C GLY A 204 6.98 39.74 34.18
N ILE A 205 5.97 39.50 33.33
CA ILE A 205 4.61 39.18 33.77
C ILE A 205 4.47 37.66 33.84
N PRO A 206 4.19 37.08 35.03
CA PRO A 206 3.98 35.65 35.14
C PRO A 206 2.61 35.27 34.56
N TYR A 207 2.51 34.09 33.96
CA TYR A 207 1.30 33.61 33.29
C TYR A 207 1.14 32.11 33.42
N ARG A 208 -0.10 31.63 33.25
CA ARG A 208 -0.43 30.22 33.03
C ARG A 208 -0.99 30.04 31.63
N GLU A 209 -0.43 29.10 30.87
CA GLU A 209 -0.83 28.83 29.48
C GLU A 209 -1.88 27.71 29.44
N VAL A 210 -2.95 27.92 28.68
CA VAL A 210 -4.02 26.95 28.42
C VAL A 210 -4.18 26.80 26.91
N ARG A 211 -3.89 25.60 26.40
CA ARG A 211 -4.02 25.31 24.97
C ARG A 211 -5.36 24.64 24.69
N PRO A 212 -6.15 25.11 23.71
CA PRO A 212 -7.44 24.48 23.39
C PRO A 212 -7.33 23.02 22.98
N ARG A 213 -6.20 22.63 22.37
CA ARG A 213 -5.90 21.24 21.98
C ARG A 213 -5.94 20.29 23.17
N ASP A 214 -5.48 20.72 24.34
CA ASP A 214 -5.47 19.91 25.56
C ASP A 214 -6.91 19.60 26.05
N TYR A 215 -7.90 20.32 25.51
CA TYR A 215 -9.33 20.17 25.78
C TYR A 215 -10.12 19.64 24.57
N GLY A 216 -9.43 19.10 23.56
CA GLY A 216 -10.06 18.50 22.37
C GLY A 216 -10.55 19.50 21.32
N VAL A 217 -10.15 20.77 21.41
CA VAL A 217 -10.46 21.80 20.40
C VAL A 217 -9.29 21.88 19.41
N GLU A 218 -9.41 21.18 18.28
CA GLU A 218 -8.35 21.06 17.28
C GLU A 218 -8.65 21.84 15.99
N PHE A 219 -8.39 23.15 16.01
CA PHE A 219 -8.58 24.00 14.84
C PHE A 219 -7.31 24.03 13.95
N PRO A 220 -7.46 24.16 12.62
CA PRO A 220 -6.33 24.32 11.72
C PRO A 220 -5.67 25.68 11.95
N GLY A 221 -4.35 25.72 11.80
CA GLY A 221 -3.59 26.96 11.79
C GLY A 221 -3.59 27.62 10.42
N ASP A 222 -2.45 28.23 10.08
CA ASP A 222 -2.24 28.95 8.84
C ASP A 222 -2.46 28.07 7.60
N THR A 223 -3.54 28.40 6.89
CA THR A 223 -4.01 27.76 5.67
C THR A 223 -4.02 28.77 4.54
N LEU A 224 -3.36 28.41 3.44
CA LEU A 224 -3.37 29.14 2.18
C LEU A 224 -4.71 28.91 1.47
N PHE A 225 -5.37 30.00 1.06
CA PHE A 225 -6.64 29.96 0.36
C PHE A 225 -6.71 31.00 -0.77
N THR A 226 -7.69 30.83 -1.66
CA THR A 226 -7.97 31.75 -2.77
C THR A 226 -9.48 31.86 -3.02
N SER A 227 -9.90 32.56 -4.09
CA SER A 227 -11.29 32.63 -4.53
C SER A 227 -11.60 31.56 -5.59
N ARG A 228 -12.83 31.05 -5.59
CA ARG A 228 -13.32 30.13 -6.63
C ARG A 228 -13.18 30.71 -8.04
N SER A 229 -13.46 32.00 -8.19
CA SER A 229 -13.32 32.71 -9.46
C SER A 229 -11.91 32.57 -10.05
N LEU A 230 -10.87 32.58 -9.20
CA LEU A 230 -9.49 32.38 -9.66
C LEU A 230 -9.24 30.92 -10.05
N VAL A 231 -9.73 29.97 -9.24
CA VAL A 231 -9.63 28.52 -9.53
C VAL A 231 -10.24 28.17 -10.87
N ASP A 232 -11.41 28.71 -11.20
CA ASP A 232 -12.10 28.44 -12.45
C ASP A 232 -11.41 29.10 -13.65
N ARG A 233 -10.89 30.32 -13.46
CA ARG A 233 -10.26 31.12 -14.51
C ARG A 233 -8.87 30.62 -14.86
N ASP A 234 -8.04 30.34 -13.85
CA ASP A 234 -6.63 29.95 -14.02
C ASP A 234 -6.18 28.96 -12.93
N PRO A 235 -6.58 27.67 -13.04
CA PRO A 235 -6.18 26.65 -12.08
C PRO A 235 -4.68 26.35 -12.14
N ALA A 236 -4.03 26.58 -13.28
CA ALA A 236 -2.59 26.36 -13.43
C ALA A 236 -1.77 27.38 -12.60
N LEU A 237 -2.24 28.62 -12.48
CA LEU A 237 -1.65 29.60 -11.56
C LEU A 237 -1.76 29.13 -10.09
N VAL A 238 -2.92 28.60 -9.70
CA VAL A 238 -3.16 28.08 -8.35
C VAL A 238 -2.19 26.95 -8.04
N GLU A 239 -2.06 25.97 -8.93
CA GLU A 239 -1.12 24.85 -8.75
C GLU A 239 0.34 25.30 -8.63
N ARG A 240 0.77 26.24 -9.48
CA ARG A 240 2.14 26.77 -9.43
C ARG A 240 2.44 27.47 -8.11
N ILE A 241 1.50 28.27 -7.59
CA ILE A 241 1.62 28.89 -6.26
C ILE A 241 1.68 27.85 -5.15
N MET A 242 0.84 26.82 -5.19
CA MET A 242 0.86 25.72 -4.21
C MET A 242 2.20 25.00 -4.23
N ARG A 243 2.68 24.60 -5.42
CA ARG A 243 3.93 23.86 -5.60
C ARG A 243 5.14 24.65 -5.10
N ALA A 244 5.24 25.93 -5.45
CA ALA A 244 6.30 26.82 -4.98
C ALA A 244 6.24 27.04 -3.46
N SER A 245 5.05 27.23 -2.90
CA SER A 245 4.88 27.45 -1.45
C SER A 245 5.24 26.20 -0.65
N VAL A 246 4.90 25.00 -1.13
CA VAL A 246 5.30 23.72 -0.52
C VAL A 246 6.83 23.54 -0.56
N LYS A 247 7.48 23.83 -1.69
CA LYS A 247 8.95 23.83 -1.79
C LYS A 247 9.57 24.80 -0.78
N GLY A 248 9.05 26.03 -0.69
CA GLY A 248 9.54 27.04 0.27
C GLY A 248 9.38 26.62 1.72
N TRP A 249 8.22 26.08 2.11
CA TRP A 249 8.01 25.56 3.46
C TRP A 249 8.90 24.37 3.79
N THR A 250 9.09 23.44 2.85
CA THR A 250 10.01 22.31 3.02
C THR A 250 11.44 22.80 3.22
N TYR A 251 11.86 23.81 2.46
CA TYR A 251 13.17 24.43 2.62
C TYR A 251 13.32 25.15 3.96
N ALA A 252 12.33 25.95 4.37
CA ALA A 252 12.36 26.67 5.63
C ALA A 252 12.42 25.76 6.87
N LEU A 253 11.75 24.60 6.83
CA LEU A 253 11.76 23.62 7.92
C LEU A 253 13.06 22.80 7.98
N SER A 254 13.73 22.60 6.83
CA SER A 254 15.04 21.92 6.77
C SER A 254 16.22 22.86 7.05
N HIS A 255 16.09 24.15 6.74
CA HIS A 255 17.12 25.18 6.89
C HIS A 255 16.67 26.28 7.87
N SER A 256 16.11 25.88 9.02
CA SER A 256 15.40 26.79 9.91
C SER A 256 16.26 27.91 10.51
N ASP A 257 17.49 27.62 10.92
CA ASP A 257 18.39 28.65 11.50
C ASP A 257 18.81 29.71 10.47
N GLU A 258 19.06 29.30 9.23
CA GLU A 258 19.40 30.20 8.13
C GLU A 258 18.24 31.17 7.85
N ILE A 259 17.04 30.61 7.66
CA ILE A 259 15.83 31.38 7.34
C ILE A 259 15.44 32.28 8.51
N ALA A 260 15.57 31.82 9.76
CA ALA A 260 15.34 32.64 10.95
C ALA A 260 16.33 33.81 11.04
N GLY A 261 17.61 33.57 10.70
CA GLY A 261 18.63 34.62 10.63
C GLY A 261 18.30 35.68 9.58
N ARG A 262 17.99 35.23 8.36
CA ARG A 262 17.66 36.13 7.24
C ARG A 262 16.38 36.94 7.49
N LEU A 263 15.35 36.33 8.07
CA LEU A 263 14.13 37.04 8.49
C LEU A 263 14.44 38.18 9.46
N ALA A 264 15.37 37.95 10.39
CA ALA A 264 15.75 38.94 11.38
C ALA A 264 16.62 40.08 10.79
N GLU A 265 17.39 39.82 9.73
CA GLU A 265 18.16 40.83 9.01
C GLU A 265 17.28 41.74 8.16
N GLU A 266 16.32 41.16 7.43
CA GLU A 266 15.46 41.88 6.49
C GLU A 266 14.28 42.58 7.20
N PHE A 267 13.79 41.99 8.29
CA PHE A 267 12.65 42.50 9.07
C PHE A 267 13.03 42.67 10.55
N PRO A 268 13.69 43.79 10.91
CA PRO A 268 14.00 44.09 12.31
C PRO A 268 12.72 44.21 13.15
N ASN A 269 12.83 43.80 14.42
CA ASN A 269 11.69 43.56 15.31
C ASN A 269 10.78 44.80 15.46
N ALA A 270 9.49 44.64 15.17
CA ALA A 270 8.48 45.67 15.38
C ALA A 270 7.97 45.73 16.84
N PHE A 271 8.25 44.72 17.67
CA PHE A 271 7.70 44.57 19.02
C PHE A 271 8.79 44.29 20.06
N GLY A 272 9.23 45.33 20.78
CA GLY A 272 10.03 45.19 22.00
C GLY A 272 11.54 45.42 21.85
N ARG A 273 12.29 45.20 22.94
CA ARG A 273 13.75 45.48 23.04
C ARG A 273 14.66 44.35 22.56
N ALA A 274 14.13 43.14 22.34
CA ALA A 274 14.97 42.01 21.93
C ALA A 274 15.25 41.94 20.43
N SER A 275 16.38 41.31 20.12
CA SER A 275 16.82 41.03 18.76
C SER A 275 15.82 40.14 18.02
N ALA A 276 15.41 40.55 16.82
CA ALA A 276 14.54 39.78 15.92
C ALA A 276 15.05 38.34 15.69
N VAL A 277 16.36 38.13 15.77
CA VAL A 277 17.00 36.81 15.66
C VAL A 277 16.55 35.87 16.77
N THR A 278 16.45 36.38 18.00
CA THR A 278 16.10 35.56 19.17
C THR A 278 14.65 35.09 19.09
N ILE A 279 13.74 35.98 18.67
CA ILE A 279 12.31 35.67 18.49
C ILE A 279 12.13 34.61 17.40
N ASN A 280 12.68 34.85 16.20
CA ASN A 280 12.55 33.91 15.08
C ASN A 280 13.14 32.53 15.41
N ARG A 281 14.31 32.47 16.07
CA ARG A 281 14.89 31.17 16.49
C ARG A 281 14.04 30.44 17.52
N SER A 282 13.49 31.15 18.52
CA SER A 282 12.63 30.53 19.53
C SER A 282 11.32 29.96 18.97
N GLN A 283 10.90 30.41 17.78
CA GLN A 283 9.70 29.90 17.09
C GLN A 283 9.95 28.60 16.33
N ILE A 284 11.20 28.25 16.00
CA ILE A 284 11.51 27.14 15.08
C ILE A 284 10.85 25.82 15.52
N GLU A 285 11.13 25.38 16.75
CA GLU A 285 10.64 24.09 17.24
C GLU A 285 9.12 24.09 17.44
N LYS A 286 8.54 25.24 17.82
CA LYS A 286 7.07 25.38 17.92
C LYS A 286 6.41 25.30 16.55
N VAL A 287 6.97 25.95 15.53
CA VAL A 287 6.44 25.90 14.15
C VAL A 287 6.61 24.49 13.56
N LYS A 288 7.72 23.80 13.80
CA LYS A 288 7.89 22.39 13.41
C LYS A 288 6.83 21.49 14.07
N ALA A 289 6.60 21.66 15.37
CA ALA A 289 5.55 20.92 16.08
C ALA A 289 4.15 21.22 15.53
N LEU A 290 3.82 22.49 15.23
CA LEU A 290 2.52 22.89 14.69
C LEU A 290 2.31 22.49 13.22
N THR A 291 3.39 22.31 12.45
CA THR A 291 3.33 21.80 11.07
C THR A 291 3.28 20.27 11.01
N GLY A 292 3.63 19.58 12.10
CA GLY A 292 3.72 18.12 12.15
C GLY A 292 4.97 17.57 11.45
N TRP A 293 5.98 18.40 11.24
CA TRP A 293 7.21 18.02 10.54
C TRP A 293 8.09 17.09 11.40
N PRO A 294 8.73 16.05 10.84
CA PRO A 294 8.68 15.61 9.43
C PRO A 294 7.60 14.56 9.12
N LEU A 295 6.71 14.27 10.07
CA LEU A 295 5.76 13.14 9.98
C LEU A 295 4.56 13.44 9.06
N VAL A 296 4.14 14.69 8.96
CA VAL A 296 3.02 15.12 8.10
C VAL A 296 3.56 15.79 6.85
N LYS A 297 2.98 15.43 5.70
CA LYS A 297 3.31 16.07 4.42
C LYS A 297 3.02 17.58 4.49
N VAL A 298 4.01 18.39 4.13
CA VAL A 298 3.92 19.85 4.16
C VAL A 298 2.77 20.35 3.26
N GLY A 299 1.88 21.16 3.83
CA GLY A 299 0.75 21.75 3.11
C GLY A 299 -0.48 20.84 2.98
N ASP A 300 -0.48 19.66 3.60
CA ASP A 300 -1.60 18.71 3.51
C ASP A 300 -2.88 19.24 4.19
N ILE A 301 -4.04 18.91 3.63
CA ILE A 301 -5.35 19.30 4.18
C ILE A 301 -5.97 18.06 4.83
N ASN A 302 -6.23 18.12 6.13
CA ASN A 302 -6.98 17.08 6.84
C ASN A 302 -8.50 17.37 6.74
N PRO A 303 -9.29 16.60 5.96
CA PRO A 303 -10.70 16.92 5.75
C PRO A 303 -11.55 16.67 7.00
N ALA A 304 -11.22 15.65 7.80
CA ALA A 304 -11.92 15.35 9.05
C ALA A 304 -11.79 16.49 10.07
N ARG A 305 -10.63 17.17 10.10
CA ARG A 305 -10.42 18.35 10.96
C ARG A 305 -11.32 19.50 10.55
N TRP A 306 -11.43 19.79 9.25
CA TRP A 306 -12.32 20.86 8.76
C TRP A 306 -13.80 20.56 9.02
N GLN A 307 -14.22 19.28 8.94
CA GLN A 307 -15.57 18.86 9.34
C GLN A 307 -15.81 19.05 10.84
N ALA A 308 -14.86 18.66 11.69
CA ALA A 308 -14.96 18.84 13.14
C ALA A 308 -15.03 20.32 13.54
N VAL A 309 -14.25 21.19 12.88
CA VAL A 309 -14.31 22.65 13.06
C VAL A 309 -15.68 23.18 12.67
N GLN A 310 -16.21 22.77 11.52
CA GLN A 310 -17.55 23.19 11.11
C GLN A 310 -18.60 22.77 12.14
N GLU A 311 -18.61 21.52 12.59
CA GLU A 311 -19.59 21.03 13.55
C GLU A 311 -19.52 21.84 14.86
N THR A 312 -18.30 22.15 15.32
CA THR A 312 -18.07 23.02 16.48
C THR A 312 -18.63 24.42 16.25
N MET A 313 -18.37 25.01 15.07
CA MET A 313 -18.89 26.33 14.69
C MET A 313 -20.41 26.37 14.53
N ARG A 314 -21.03 25.29 14.04
CA ARG A 314 -22.49 25.14 13.96
C ARG A 314 -23.12 25.13 15.34
N ARG A 315 -22.50 24.43 16.31
CA ARG A 315 -22.94 24.45 17.72
C ARG A 315 -22.81 25.84 18.36
N LEU A 316 -21.81 26.61 17.95
CA LEU A 316 -21.64 28.02 18.32
C LEU A 316 -22.56 28.99 17.57
N ASN A 317 -23.35 28.49 16.61
CA ASN A 317 -24.21 29.30 15.74
C ASN A 317 -23.44 30.36 14.92
N LEU A 318 -22.18 30.06 14.56
CA LEU A 318 -21.29 30.91 13.75
C LEU A 318 -21.33 30.57 12.26
N VAL A 319 -21.73 29.34 11.92
CA VAL A 319 -21.85 28.82 10.55
C VAL A 319 -23.15 28.02 10.44
N HIS A 320 -23.90 28.18 9.36
CA HIS A 320 -25.20 27.53 9.19
C HIS A 320 -25.26 26.51 8.05
N THR A 321 -24.46 26.69 7.00
CA THR A 321 -24.47 25.84 5.80
C THR A 321 -23.60 24.60 6.02
N PRO A 322 -24.03 23.38 5.62
CA PRO A 322 -23.17 22.20 5.67
C PRO A 322 -21.98 22.32 4.70
N LEU A 323 -20.80 21.81 5.09
CA LEU A 323 -19.56 21.92 4.31
C LEU A 323 -19.52 20.80 3.29
N ASP A 324 -19.61 21.18 2.03
CA ASP A 324 -19.15 20.32 0.95
C ASP A 324 -17.63 20.49 0.81
N LEU A 325 -16.87 19.58 1.42
CA LEU A 325 -15.39 19.60 1.38
C LEU A 325 -14.84 19.50 -0.04
N ASP A 326 -15.56 18.75 -0.86
CA ASP A 326 -15.27 18.44 -2.25
C ASP A 326 -15.29 19.71 -3.10
N ASP A 327 -16.15 20.65 -2.74
CA ASP A 327 -16.17 22.00 -3.30
C ASP A 327 -15.17 22.91 -2.55
N PHE A 328 -15.13 22.88 -1.22
CA PHE A 328 -14.35 23.82 -0.40
C PHE A 328 -12.83 23.70 -0.54
N ALA A 329 -12.30 22.50 -0.77
CA ALA A 329 -10.87 22.27 -0.99
C ALA A 329 -10.53 22.12 -2.47
N PHE A 330 -9.41 22.71 -2.89
CA PHE A 330 -8.95 22.61 -4.27
C PHE A 330 -8.34 21.22 -4.56
N ASP A 331 -8.84 20.57 -5.61
CA ASP A 331 -8.32 19.31 -6.15
C ASP A 331 -8.10 19.45 -7.67
N SER A 332 -6.84 19.43 -8.09
CA SER A 332 -6.44 19.55 -9.50
C SER A 332 -6.84 18.33 -10.34
N VAL A 333 -6.76 17.13 -9.77
CA VAL A 333 -7.04 15.86 -10.49
C VAL A 333 -8.51 15.81 -10.88
N ARG A 334 -9.39 16.22 -9.97
CA ARG A 334 -10.83 16.30 -10.22
C ARG A 334 -11.18 17.31 -11.31
N LEU A 335 -10.57 18.50 -11.28
CA LEU A 335 -10.79 19.54 -12.30
C LEU A 335 -10.38 19.07 -13.70
N GLU A 336 -9.28 18.33 -13.83
CA GLU A 336 -8.86 17.73 -15.10
C GLU A 336 -9.82 16.64 -15.58
N GLN A 337 -10.28 15.76 -14.68
CA GLN A 337 -11.25 14.71 -15.00
C GLN A 337 -12.58 15.31 -15.51
N ASP A 338 -13.06 16.39 -14.89
CA ASP A 338 -14.30 17.06 -15.30
C ASP A 338 -14.17 17.78 -16.66
N ARG A 339 -12.98 18.34 -16.96
CA ARG A 339 -12.67 18.90 -18.29
C ARG A 339 -12.59 17.80 -19.35
N ALA A 340 -11.88 16.72 -19.08
CA ALA A 340 -11.75 15.58 -19.99
C ALA A 340 -13.11 14.92 -20.29
N LYS A 341 -13.98 14.81 -19.27
CA LYS A 341 -15.34 14.29 -19.43
C LYS A 341 -16.18 15.18 -20.34
N ARG A 342 -16.13 16.51 -20.18
CA ARG A 342 -16.82 17.46 -21.07
C ARG A 342 -16.31 17.39 -22.52
N LEU A 343 -14.99 17.32 -22.70
CA LEU A 343 -14.37 17.20 -24.02
C LEU A 343 -14.76 15.88 -24.72
N ARG A 344 -14.74 14.77 -23.99
CA ARG A 344 -15.15 13.45 -24.49
C ARG A 344 -16.61 13.45 -24.95
N HIS A 345 -17.53 14.02 -24.17
CA HIS A 345 -18.93 14.14 -24.57
C HIS A 345 -19.08 14.99 -25.85
N GLY A 346 -18.37 16.11 -25.96
CA GLY A 346 -18.35 16.93 -27.18
C GLY A 346 -17.84 16.15 -28.41
N LEU A 347 -16.75 15.40 -28.27
CA LEU A 347 -16.17 14.60 -29.35
C LEU A 347 -17.11 13.47 -29.81
N THR A 348 -17.75 12.76 -28.87
CA THR A 348 -18.70 11.70 -29.20
C THR A 348 -19.90 12.21 -30.01
N LEU A 349 -20.40 13.39 -29.68
CA LEU A 349 -21.49 14.02 -30.44
C LEU A 349 -21.05 14.39 -31.86
N GLY A 350 -19.83 14.90 -32.03
CA GLY A 350 -19.26 15.23 -33.34
C GLY A 350 -19.09 14.00 -34.26
N ILE A 351 -18.59 12.88 -33.71
CA ILE A 351 -18.42 11.62 -34.46
C ILE A 351 -19.77 11.05 -34.92
N ALA A 352 -20.80 11.12 -34.08
CA ALA A 352 -22.13 10.65 -34.44
C ALA A 352 -22.71 11.41 -35.65
N ILE A 353 -22.54 12.74 -35.69
CA ILE A 353 -23.01 13.58 -36.80
C ILE A 353 -22.26 13.25 -38.11
N LEU A 354 -20.93 13.07 -38.04
CA LEU A 354 -20.10 12.75 -39.20
C LEU A 354 -20.48 11.38 -39.80
N SER A 355 -20.76 10.39 -38.95
CA SER A 355 -21.13 9.03 -39.37
C SER A 355 -22.43 9.01 -40.17
N ILE A 356 -23.43 9.81 -39.76
CA ILE A 356 -24.71 9.94 -40.48
C ILE A 356 -24.52 10.55 -41.88
N LEU A 357 -23.66 11.57 -42.00
CA LEU A 357 -23.36 12.22 -43.28
C LEU A 357 -22.68 11.26 -44.26
N LEU A 358 -21.68 10.50 -43.79
CA LEU A 358 -20.95 9.54 -44.62
C LEU A 358 -21.85 8.41 -45.11
N PHE A 359 -22.75 7.92 -44.27
CA PHE A 359 -23.72 6.88 -44.65
C PHE A 359 -24.67 7.35 -45.79
N SER A 360 -25.12 8.61 -45.73
CA SER A 360 -25.97 9.20 -46.77
C SER A 360 -25.25 9.35 -48.13
N ALA A 361 -23.95 9.67 -48.11
CA ALA A 361 -23.15 9.80 -49.33
C ALA A 361 -22.84 8.44 -49.99
N GLY A 362 -22.56 7.41 -49.17
CA GLY A 362 -22.25 6.06 -49.66
C GLY A 362 -23.42 5.40 -50.40
N THR A 363 -24.65 5.57 -49.90
CA THR A 363 -25.85 4.99 -50.53
C THR A 363 -26.13 5.60 -51.90
N GLY A 364 -25.88 6.90 -52.09
CA GLY A 364 -26.03 7.57 -53.39
C GLY A 364 -25.06 7.05 -54.47
N ALA A 365 -23.80 6.79 -54.12
CA ALA A 365 -22.80 6.29 -55.06
C ALA A 365 -23.09 4.85 -55.53
N TRP A 366 -23.66 4.02 -54.65
CA TRP A 366 -23.96 2.62 -54.93
C TRP A 366 -25.05 2.44 -56.00
N LEU A 367 -26.11 3.24 -55.95
CA LEU A 367 -27.23 3.16 -56.91
C LEU A 367 -26.80 3.50 -58.35
N MET A 368 -25.84 4.41 -58.50
CA MET A 368 -25.35 4.89 -59.80
C MET A 368 -24.49 3.85 -60.52
N ARG A 369 -23.70 3.07 -59.76
CA ARG A 369 -22.81 2.02 -60.29
C ARG A 369 -23.59 0.83 -60.86
N ARG A 370 -24.76 0.53 -60.30
CA ARG A 370 -25.60 -0.62 -60.70
C ARG A 370 -26.21 -0.46 -62.11
N ALA A 371 -26.44 0.78 -62.56
CA ALA A 371 -27.07 1.06 -63.85
C ALA A 371 -26.13 0.88 -65.07
N LEU A 372 -24.80 0.98 -64.87
CA LEU A 372 -23.82 0.95 -65.96
C LEU A 372 -23.44 -0.48 -66.40
N LEU A 373 -23.60 -1.47 -65.53
CA LEU A 373 -23.10 -2.83 -65.76
C LEU A 373 -23.98 -3.70 -66.67
N GLN A 374 -25.23 -3.32 -66.93
CA GLN A 374 -26.19 -4.18 -67.67
C GLN A 374 -26.04 -4.16 -69.19
N ARG A 375 -25.28 -3.22 -69.78
CA ARG A 375 -25.26 -3.02 -71.24
C ARG A 375 -24.12 -3.72 -71.99
N GLN A 376 -23.17 -4.33 -71.29
CA GLN A 376 -21.89 -4.77 -71.88
C GLN A 376 -21.76 -6.30 -72.10
N SER A 377 -22.73 -7.10 -71.66
CA SER A 377 -22.58 -8.57 -71.53
C SER A 377 -22.95 -9.43 -72.75
N ALA A 378 -23.50 -8.86 -73.84
CA ALA A 378 -24.13 -9.66 -74.90
C ALA A 378 -23.27 -9.96 -76.15
N LEU A 379 -22.12 -9.30 -76.35
CA LEU A 379 -21.28 -9.50 -77.55
C LEU A 379 -19.99 -10.32 -77.31
N THR A 380 -19.65 -10.59 -76.05
CA THR A 380 -18.37 -11.19 -75.63
C THR A 380 -18.36 -12.72 -75.68
N GLN A 381 -19.53 -13.37 -75.66
CA GLN A 381 -19.70 -14.76 -75.22
C GLN A 381 -19.18 -15.87 -76.17
N ALA A 382 -18.89 -15.58 -77.45
CA ALA A 382 -18.37 -16.56 -78.41
C ALA A 382 -16.85 -16.51 -78.60
N GLU A 383 -16.25 -15.33 -78.49
CA GLU A 383 -14.79 -15.13 -78.49
C GLU A 383 -14.18 -15.47 -77.12
N ASP A 384 -14.97 -15.27 -76.05
CA ASP A 384 -14.62 -15.60 -74.67
C ASP A 384 -14.41 -17.10 -74.44
N ARG A 385 -15.01 -18.01 -75.21
CA ARG A 385 -14.91 -19.45 -74.89
C ARG A 385 -13.53 -20.04 -75.20
N TYR A 386 -12.86 -19.56 -76.24
CA TYR A 386 -11.50 -19.99 -76.62
C TYR A 386 -10.42 -19.25 -75.80
N ARG A 387 -10.68 -17.97 -75.47
CA ARG A 387 -9.90 -17.21 -74.48
C ARG A 387 -10.01 -17.78 -73.07
N GLN A 388 -11.22 -18.15 -72.63
CA GLN A 388 -11.50 -18.71 -71.31
C GLN A 388 -10.63 -19.91 -70.97
N VAL A 389 -10.29 -20.78 -71.92
CA VAL A 389 -9.47 -21.96 -71.62
C VAL A 389 -8.02 -21.57 -71.29
N LEU A 390 -7.39 -20.69 -72.08
CA LEU A 390 -6.01 -20.24 -71.82
C LEU A 390 -5.93 -19.18 -70.70
N ASP A 391 -6.99 -18.40 -70.50
CA ASP A 391 -7.12 -17.41 -69.43
C ASP A 391 -7.61 -18.02 -68.10
N SER A 392 -8.11 -19.26 -68.11
CA SER A 392 -8.53 -20.01 -66.90
C SER A 392 -7.37 -20.45 -66.02
N VAL A 393 -6.12 -20.26 -66.46
CA VAL A 393 -4.91 -20.49 -65.66
C VAL A 393 -4.33 -19.12 -65.26
N PRO A 394 -4.88 -18.45 -64.22
CA PRO A 394 -4.56 -17.06 -63.91
C PRO A 394 -3.16 -16.85 -63.35
N ASP A 395 -2.59 -17.88 -62.70
CA ASP A 395 -1.32 -17.78 -61.96
C ASP A 395 -0.08 -18.13 -62.81
N HIS A 396 -0.27 -18.39 -64.11
CA HIS A 396 0.81 -18.70 -65.04
C HIS A 396 0.76 -17.75 -66.24
N ALA A 397 1.89 -17.11 -66.53
CA ALA A 397 2.09 -16.46 -67.80
C ALA A 397 2.36 -17.52 -68.86
N ILE A 398 1.47 -17.64 -69.84
CA ILE A 398 1.61 -18.57 -70.95
C ILE A 398 1.57 -17.78 -72.24
N PHE A 399 2.66 -17.86 -73.00
CA PHE A 399 2.74 -17.22 -74.30
C PHE A 399 3.46 -18.13 -75.30
N ALA A 400 3.08 -18.00 -76.57
CA ALA A 400 3.64 -18.76 -77.67
C ALA A 400 4.40 -17.82 -78.60
N MET A 401 5.44 -18.35 -79.24
CA MET A 401 6.25 -17.68 -80.24
C MET A 401 6.48 -18.58 -81.44
N ASP A 402 6.68 -18.01 -82.62
CA ASP A 402 7.01 -18.76 -83.83
C ASP A 402 8.49 -19.22 -83.85
N ALA A 403 8.88 -19.89 -84.92
CA ALA A 403 10.24 -20.40 -85.12
C ALA A 403 11.33 -19.30 -85.13
N ALA A 404 10.96 -18.05 -85.37
CA ALA A 404 11.83 -16.88 -85.36
C ALA A 404 11.81 -16.14 -84.00
N GLY A 405 11.08 -16.67 -83.01
CA GLY A 405 10.97 -16.06 -81.68
C GLY A 405 10.01 -14.87 -81.62
N ILE A 406 9.12 -14.69 -82.60
CA ILE A 406 8.10 -13.64 -82.60
C ILE A 406 6.91 -14.10 -81.78
N ILE A 407 6.44 -13.28 -80.82
CA ILE A 407 5.32 -13.62 -79.95
C ILE A 407 4.01 -13.65 -80.75
N THR A 408 3.37 -14.81 -80.83
CA THR A 408 2.13 -15.05 -81.60
C THR A 408 0.89 -15.12 -80.71
N ASN A 409 1.05 -15.44 -79.42
CA ASN A 409 -0.06 -15.52 -78.47
C ASN A 409 0.38 -15.10 -77.07
N TRP A 410 -0.54 -14.52 -76.29
CA TRP A 410 -0.31 -14.01 -74.95
C TRP A 410 -1.61 -14.13 -74.14
N ASN A 411 -1.63 -14.98 -73.12
CA ASN A 411 -2.82 -15.16 -72.27
C ASN A 411 -2.95 -14.02 -71.24
N ASP A 412 -4.12 -13.93 -70.61
CA ASP A 412 -4.37 -12.96 -69.54
C ASP A 412 -3.52 -13.22 -68.30
N GLY A 413 -3.15 -14.48 -68.05
CA GLY A 413 -2.16 -14.83 -67.02
C GLY A 413 -0.84 -14.10 -67.24
N ALA A 414 -0.37 -14.01 -68.50
CA ALA A 414 0.86 -13.32 -68.86
C ALA A 414 0.72 -11.80 -68.78
N HIS A 415 -0.45 -11.25 -69.12
CA HIS A 415 -0.72 -9.82 -68.92
C HIS A 415 -0.73 -9.44 -67.43
N ARG A 416 -1.44 -10.20 -66.58
CA ARG A 416 -1.51 -9.96 -65.14
C ARG A 416 -0.17 -10.16 -64.45
N LEU A 417 0.57 -11.20 -64.83
CA LEU A 417 1.81 -11.56 -64.14
C LEU A 417 2.99 -10.70 -64.57
N LEU A 418 3.14 -10.39 -65.85
CA LEU A 418 4.30 -9.67 -66.39
C LEU A 418 4.02 -8.18 -66.64
N GLY A 419 2.76 -7.74 -66.57
CA GLY A 419 2.34 -6.33 -66.70
C GLY A 419 2.32 -5.81 -68.14
N TYR A 420 2.87 -6.54 -69.11
CA TYR A 420 2.81 -6.18 -70.52
C TYR A 420 1.44 -6.47 -71.09
N SER A 421 0.84 -5.48 -71.76
CA SER A 421 -0.41 -5.70 -72.47
C SER A 421 -0.15 -6.54 -73.72
N ARG A 422 -1.09 -7.44 -74.02
CA ARG A 422 -1.07 -8.30 -75.22
C ARG A 422 -0.80 -7.50 -76.50
N ALA A 423 -1.39 -6.32 -76.64
CA ALA A 423 -1.19 -5.45 -77.81
C ALA A 423 0.23 -4.87 -77.92
N ALA A 424 0.96 -4.73 -76.81
CA ALA A 424 2.31 -4.18 -76.80
C ALA A 424 3.39 -5.22 -77.13
N VAL A 425 3.06 -6.52 -77.11
CA VAL A 425 4.00 -7.63 -77.23
C VAL A 425 3.75 -8.55 -78.42
N LEU A 426 2.51 -8.69 -78.88
CA LEU A 426 2.21 -9.52 -80.05
C LEU A 426 2.92 -8.99 -81.32
N GLY A 427 3.43 -9.91 -82.13
CA GLY A 427 4.15 -9.60 -83.37
C GLY A 427 5.56 -9.05 -83.16
N ARG A 428 6.04 -8.95 -81.92
CA ARG A 428 7.40 -8.50 -81.60
C ARG A 428 8.31 -9.69 -81.28
N PRO A 429 9.62 -9.58 -81.57
CA PRO A 429 10.60 -10.56 -81.11
C PRO A 429 10.61 -10.63 -79.58
N VAL A 430 10.55 -11.84 -79.03
CA VAL A 430 10.61 -12.07 -77.58
C VAL A 430 11.87 -11.47 -76.96
N ALA A 431 12.98 -11.44 -77.69
CA ALA A 431 14.24 -10.82 -77.28
C ALA A 431 14.13 -9.31 -77.00
N GLU A 432 13.20 -8.59 -77.63
CA GLU A 432 12.94 -7.17 -77.32
C GLU A 432 12.10 -7.00 -76.05
N VAL A 433 11.13 -7.90 -75.85
CA VAL A 433 10.25 -7.88 -74.67
C VAL A 433 11.00 -8.34 -73.42
N VAL A 434 11.90 -9.32 -73.58
CA VAL A 434 12.75 -9.85 -72.51
C VAL A 434 13.78 -8.82 -72.03
N ARG A 435 14.24 -7.89 -72.88
CA ARG A 435 15.05 -6.74 -72.41
C ARG A 435 14.27 -5.77 -71.51
N GLY A 436 12.94 -5.79 -71.56
CA GLY A 436 12.08 -5.05 -70.62
C GLY A 436 11.80 -5.82 -69.32
N LEU A 437 11.88 -7.15 -69.36
CA LEU A 437 11.86 -8.04 -68.20
C LEU A 437 13.27 -8.14 -67.62
N ASP A 438 13.77 -7.09 -66.96
CA ASP A 438 15.13 -7.12 -66.39
C ASP A 438 15.32 -8.35 -65.49
N LEU A 439 16.23 -9.23 -65.92
CA LEU A 439 16.65 -10.41 -65.19
C LEU A 439 17.83 -10.05 -64.30
N LEU A 440 17.60 -10.04 -63.00
CA LEU A 440 18.66 -9.96 -62.01
C LEU A 440 19.16 -11.38 -61.69
N GLY A 441 19.87 -12.02 -62.65
CA GLY A 441 20.66 -13.23 -62.35
C GLY A 441 20.49 -14.50 -63.22
N GLY A 442 19.98 -14.43 -64.45
CA GLY A 442 19.97 -15.57 -65.39
C GLY A 442 19.25 -15.27 -66.71
N ASP A 443 19.40 -16.09 -67.76
CA ASP A 443 18.75 -15.86 -69.07
C ASP A 443 17.38 -16.57 -69.18
N LEU A 444 16.28 -15.84 -69.39
CA LEU A 444 14.92 -16.39 -69.62
C LEU A 444 14.82 -17.20 -70.92
N VAL A 445 15.66 -16.84 -71.88
CA VAL A 445 15.70 -17.38 -73.25
C VAL A 445 17.16 -17.75 -73.53
N PRO A 446 17.46 -18.99 -73.98
CA PRO A 446 18.83 -19.39 -74.30
C PRO A 446 19.50 -18.39 -75.27
N PRO A 447 20.80 -18.10 -75.13
CA PRO A 447 21.54 -17.17 -76.02
C PRO A 447 21.39 -17.48 -77.52
N ALA A 448 21.13 -18.75 -77.86
CA ALA A 448 20.87 -19.20 -79.22
C ALA A 448 19.62 -18.56 -79.86
N LEU A 449 18.55 -18.34 -79.07
CA LEU A 449 17.30 -17.73 -79.54
C LEU A 449 17.36 -16.19 -79.60
N SER A 450 18.23 -15.55 -78.83
CA SER A 450 18.47 -14.10 -78.92
C SER A 450 19.44 -13.70 -80.04
N SER A 451 20.15 -14.67 -80.63
CA SER A 451 21.16 -14.46 -81.68
C SER A 451 20.68 -14.81 -83.11
N GLY A 452 19.42 -15.25 -83.27
CA GLY A 452 18.84 -15.56 -84.59
C GLY A 452 19.36 -16.85 -85.25
N LEU A 453 19.99 -17.76 -84.50
CA LEU A 453 20.36 -19.10 -85.00
C LEU A 453 19.26 -20.12 -84.69
N HIS A 454 18.86 -20.87 -85.72
CA HIS A 454 17.78 -21.86 -85.66
C HIS A 454 18.10 -23.06 -84.76
N LEU A 455 17.05 -23.48 -84.02
CA LEU A 455 16.84 -24.73 -83.26
C LEU A 455 17.47 -24.78 -81.85
N VAL A 456 16.61 -24.62 -80.82
CA VAL A 456 16.84 -25.15 -79.46
C VAL A 456 16.00 -26.43 -79.35
N PRO A 457 16.59 -27.64 -79.50
CA PRO A 457 15.81 -28.88 -79.49
C PRO A 457 15.34 -29.30 -78.09
N GLU A 458 15.90 -28.71 -77.02
CA GLU A 458 15.71 -29.17 -75.64
C GLU A 458 14.95 -28.17 -74.76
N ARG A 459 14.16 -28.71 -73.83
CA ARG A 459 13.42 -27.95 -72.81
C ARG A 459 14.39 -27.26 -71.85
N SER A 460 14.18 -25.97 -71.59
CA SER A 460 14.98 -25.18 -70.65
C SER A 460 14.13 -24.65 -69.49
N SER A 461 14.69 -24.57 -68.28
CA SER A 461 13.99 -24.07 -67.08
C SER A 461 14.92 -23.39 -66.08
N GLY A 462 14.42 -22.42 -65.31
CA GLY A 462 15.18 -21.68 -64.30
C GLY A 462 14.30 -20.96 -63.27
N GLN A 463 14.93 -20.38 -62.24
CA GLN A 463 14.29 -19.57 -61.21
C GLN A 463 15.11 -18.31 -60.89
N GLY A 464 14.45 -17.20 -60.61
CA GLY A 464 15.13 -15.94 -60.26
C GLY A 464 14.19 -14.74 -60.13
N TRP A 465 14.78 -13.58 -59.84
CA TRP A 465 14.04 -12.32 -59.81
C TRP A 465 13.68 -11.89 -61.23
N LEU A 466 12.38 -11.67 -61.44
CA LEU A 466 11.81 -11.08 -62.65
C LEU A 466 11.19 -9.72 -62.32
N MET A 467 11.26 -8.81 -63.27
CA MET A 467 10.64 -7.49 -63.16
C MET A 467 9.43 -7.41 -64.09
N ARG A 468 8.33 -6.85 -63.61
CA ARG A 468 7.13 -6.55 -64.40
C ARG A 468 7.30 -5.26 -65.19
N ALA A 469 6.43 -5.02 -66.15
CA ALA A 469 6.41 -3.80 -66.97
C ALA A 469 6.29 -2.49 -66.16
N ASP A 470 5.71 -2.54 -64.96
CA ASP A 470 5.57 -1.39 -64.04
C ASP A 470 6.80 -1.18 -63.14
N GLY A 471 7.84 -2.02 -63.28
CA GLY A 471 9.05 -2.01 -62.46
C GLY A 471 8.96 -2.82 -61.16
N SER A 472 7.81 -3.41 -60.82
CA SER A 472 7.67 -4.24 -59.63
C SER A 472 8.33 -5.62 -59.82
N ARG A 473 8.98 -6.13 -58.77
CA ARG A 473 9.74 -7.40 -58.83
C ARG A 473 8.91 -8.58 -58.29
N PHE A 474 9.18 -9.77 -58.79
CA PHE A 474 8.68 -11.03 -58.23
C PHE A 474 9.66 -12.18 -58.44
N TRP A 475 9.49 -13.23 -57.64
CA TRP A 475 10.28 -14.44 -57.79
C TRP A 475 9.62 -15.37 -58.80
N GLY A 476 10.20 -15.46 -60.00
CA GLY A 476 9.68 -16.25 -61.11
C GLY A 476 10.37 -17.60 -61.24
N GLU A 477 9.59 -18.62 -61.58
CA GLU A 477 10.04 -19.91 -62.10
C GLU A 477 9.55 -20.04 -63.53
N TRP A 478 10.40 -20.45 -64.47
CA TRP A 478 10.03 -20.51 -65.88
C TRP A 478 10.48 -21.78 -66.59
N VAL A 479 9.75 -22.12 -67.66
CA VAL A 479 10.01 -23.25 -68.55
C VAL A 479 9.75 -22.83 -70.00
N LEU A 480 10.69 -23.09 -70.89
CA LEU A 480 10.56 -22.96 -72.35
C LEU A 480 10.47 -24.34 -72.98
N SER A 481 9.49 -24.59 -73.86
CA SER A 481 9.31 -25.87 -74.56
C SER A 481 8.98 -25.67 -76.05
N PRO A 482 9.57 -26.45 -76.98
CA PRO A 482 9.20 -26.42 -78.38
C PRO A 482 7.81 -27.03 -78.63
N VAL A 483 7.05 -26.50 -79.58
CA VAL A 483 5.74 -27.03 -80.00
C VAL A 483 5.95 -28.14 -81.02
N THR A 484 5.45 -29.34 -80.76
CA THR A 484 5.48 -30.45 -81.72
C THR A 484 4.32 -30.36 -82.71
N PRO A 485 4.54 -30.57 -84.03
CA PRO A 485 3.47 -30.60 -85.02
C PRO A 485 2.49 -31.77 -84.75
N GLN A 486 1.20 -31.58 -85.04
CA GLN A 486 0.14 -32.57 -84.78
C GLN A 486 0.14 -33.78 -85.73
N ASN A 487 0.93 -33.74 -86.82
CA ASN A 487 1.05 -34.82 -87.78
C ASN A 487 2.54 -35.19 -87.97
N PRO A 488 3.00 -36.40 -87.57
CA PRO A 488 4.43 -36.75 -87.55
C PRO A 488 5.08 -36.92 -88.92
N ASP A 489 4.29 -37.17 -89.98
CA ASP A 489 4.81 -37.56 -91.31
C ASP A 489 5.12 -36.38 -92.25
N ASP A 490 4.73 -35.14 -91.89
CA ASP A 490 5.05 -33.90 -92.62
C ASP A 490 6.17 -33.07 -91.94
N ALA A 491 6.85 -33.65 -90.96
CA ALA A 491 7.82 -32.92 -90.14
C ALA A 491 9.22 -32.94 -90.78
N ASP A 492 9.62 -31.83 -91.40
CA ASP A 492 11.04 -31.53 -91.59
C ASP A 492 11.66 -31.29 -90.19
N PRO A 493 12.67 -32.08 -89.75
CA PRO A 493 13.34 -31.88 -88.46
C PRO A 493 13.96 -30.48 -88.30
N GLN A 494 14.09 -29.70 -89.39
CA GLN A 494 14.54 -28.31 -89.37
C GLN A 494 13.42 -27.25 -89.28
N GLN A 495 12.13 -27.62 -89.34
CA GLN A 495 11.00 -26.69 -89.19
C GLN A 495 10.16 -26.98 -87.93
N LEU A 496 10.59 -26.42 -86.79
CA LEU A 496 9.74 -26.35 -85.61
C LEU A 496 8.61 -25.32 -85.81
N PRO A 497 7.35 -25.64 -85.46
CA PRO A 497 6.22 -24.69 -85.49
C PRO A 497 6.39 -23.43 -84.63
N GLY A 498 7.18 -23.53 -83.55
CA GLY A 498 7.38 -22.47 -82.58
C GLY A 498 7.69 -22.99 -81.17
N TYR A 499 7.64 -22.11 -80.18
CA TYR A 499 7.88 -22.42 -78.76
C TYR A 499 6.77 -21.88 -77.87
N VAL A 500 6.55 -22.52 -76.73
CA VAL A 500 5.68 -22.04 -75.66
C VAL A 500 6.52 -21.80 -74.41
N GLN A 501 6.37 -20.60 -73.84
CA GLN A 501 6.95 -20.22 -72.56
C GLN A 501 5.86 -20.26 -71.49
N VAL A 502 6.18 -20.86 -70.35
CA VAL A 502 5.37 -20.81 -69.14
C VAL A 502 6.19 -20.19 -68.00
N ILE A 503 5.66 -19.16 -67.34
CA ILE A 503 6.28 -18.52 -66.16
C ILE A 503 5.28 -18.54 -65.01
N ARG A 504 5.74 -18.92 -63.82
CA ARG A 504 4.97 -18.99 -62.58
C ARG A 504 5.58 -18.09 -61.52
N ASP A 505 4.74 -17.40 -60.76
CA ASP A 505 5.16 -16.65 -59.58
C ASP A 505 5.18 -17.55 -58.34
N ILE A 506 6.36 -17.72 -57.74
CA ILE A 506 6.56 -18.50 -56.51
C ILE A 506 6.81 -17.60 -55.28
N SER A 507 6.50 -16.31 -55.37
CA SER A 507 6.63 -15.36 -54.25
C SER A 507 5.77 -15.73 -53.04
N ALA A 508 4.65 -16.41 -53.22
CA ALA A 508 3.83 -16.93 -52.11
C ALA A 508 4.57 -18.03 -51.32
N ARG A 509 5.28 -18.94 -52.01
CA ARG A 509 6.10 -19.98 -51.39
C ARG A 509 7.25 -19.37 -50.59
N LYS A 510 7.95 -18.38 -51.17
CA LYS A 510 9.03 -17.67 -50.46
C LYS A 510 8.53 -16.87 -49.25
N ARG A 511 7.37 -16.21 -49.36
CA ARG A 511 6.71 -15.56 -48.22
C ARG A 511 6.31 -16.55 -47.11
N SER A 512 5.98 -17.80 -47.45
CA SER A 512 5.71 -18.84 -46.45
C SER A 512 6.98 -19.27 -45.72
N GLU A 513 8.10 -19.43 -46.43
CA GLU A 513 9.41 -19.70 -45.83
C GLU A 513 9.85 -18.56 -44.90
N ASP A 514 9.67 -17.30 -45.33
CA ASP A 514 9.95 -16.13 -44.50
C ASP A 514 8.98 -16.00 -43.32
N ARG A 515 7.71 -16.38 -43.49
CA ARG A 515 6.70 -16.39 -42.42
C ARG A 515 7.08 -17.36 -41.31
N ILE A 516 7.59 -18.56 -41.66
CA ILE A 516 8.07 -19.54 -40.69
C ILE A 516 9.26 -18.97 -39.90
N ARG A 517 10.23 -18.33 -40.58
CA ARG A 517 11.35 -17.66 -39.88
C ARG A 517 10.88 -16.52 -38.98
N PHE A 518 9.90 -15.74 -39.44
CA PHE A 518 9.30 -14.68 -38.64
C PHE A 518 8.60 -15.22 -37.40
N GLN A 519 7.81 -16.30 -37.52
CA GLN A 519 7.14 -16.94 -36.38
C GLN A 519 8.14 -17.49 -35.35
N ALA A 520 9.24 -18.12 -35.80
CA ALA A 520 10.32 -18.54 -34.92
C ALA A 520 10.96 -17.34 -34.18
N GLY A 521 11.16 -16.22 -34.87
CA GLY A 521 11.65 -14.98 -34.26
C GLY A 521 10.69 -14.36 -33.24
N VAL A 522 9.37 -14.47 -33.45
CA VAL A 522 8.35 -13.99 -32.51
C VAL A 522 8.38 -14.80 -31.21
N LEU A 523 8.50 -16.14 -31.30
CA LEU A 523 8.59 -17.00 -30.12
C LEU A 523 9.85 -16.73 -29.30
N ASP A 524 10.96 -16.39 -29.96
CA ASP A 524 12.24 -16.10 -29.30
C ASP A 524 12.26 -14.73 -28.62
N GLN A 525 11.48 -13.76 -29.12
CA GLN A 525 11.34 -12.43 -28.52
C GLN A 525 10.19 -12.33 -27.50
N ALA A 526 9.45 -13.42 -27.26
CA ALA A 526 8.35 -13.42 -26.29
C ALA A 526 8.85 -13.08 -24.87
N SER A 527 8.04 -12.32 -24.12
CA SER A 527 8.37 -11.89 -22.76
C SER A 527 8.19 -12.98 -21.69
N SER A 528 7.57 -14.11 -22.05
CA SER A 528 7.44 -15.28 -21.16
C SER A 528 8.54 -16.28 -21.43
N ALA A 529 9.04 -16.92 -20.38
CA ALA A 529 9.92 -18.07 -20.54
C ALA A 529 9.12 -19.26 -21.08
N ILE A 530 9.51 -19.78 -22.25
CA ILE A 530 8.84 -20.90 -22.91
C ILE A 530 9.82 -22.08 -22.95
N VAL A 531 9.39 -23.20 -22.40
CA VAL A 531 10.11 -24.48 -22.41
C VAL A 531 9.18 -25.53 -23.03
N ALA A 532 9.64 -26.24 -24.06
CA ALA A 532 8.90 -27.40 -24.57
C ALA A 532 9.66 -28.69 -24.28
N THR A 533 8.94 -29.71 -23.86
CA THR A 533 9.45 -31.04 -23.56
C THR A 533 8.72 -32.12 -24.36
N ASP A 534 9.35 -33.29 -24.54
CA ASP A 534 8.67 -34.50 -25.00
C ASP A 534 7.82 -35.13 -23.87
N ILE A 535 7.07 -36.21 -24.18
CA ILE A 535 6.26 -36.93 -23.18
C ILE A 535 7.08 -37.55 -22.03
N VAL A 536 8.40 -37.67 -22.17
CA VAL A 536 9.32 -38.24 -21.17
C VAL A 536 9.95 -37.13 -20.30
N GLY A 537 9.68 -35.86 -20.64
CA GLY A 537 10.16 -34.66 -19.95
C GLY A 537 11.51 -34.14 -20.46
N ARG A 538 11.99 -34.60 -21.63
CA ARG A 538 13.24 -34.08 -22.23
C ARG A 538 13.00 -32.76 -22.93
N ILE A 539 13.85 -31.78 -22.69
CA ILE A 539 13.73 -30.45 -23.28
C ILE A 539 14.06 -30.52 -24.78
N VAL A 540 13.09 -30.14 -25.62
CA VAL A 540 13.23 -30.06 -27.08
C VAL A 540 13.35 -28.63 -27.58
N TYR A 541 12.88 -27.65 -26.81
CA TYR A 541 12.93 -26.23 -27.18
C TYR A 541 12.95 -25.31 -25.96
N LEU A 542 13.72 -24.22 -26.09
CA LEU A 542 13.83 -23.11 -25.13
C LEU A 542 13.88 -21.79 -25.91
N ASN A 543 13.08 -20.81 -25.50
CA ASN A 543 13.17 -19.47 -26.06
C ASN A 543 14.20 -18.59 -25.31
N ALA A 544 14.52 -17.41 -25.86
CA ALA A 544 15.53 -16.52 -25.27
C ALA A 544 15.19 -16.05 -23.86
N MET A 545 13.90 -15.90 -23.54
CA MET A 545 13.47 -15.53 -22.20
C MET A 545 13.72 -16.65 -21.18
N ALA A 546 13.41 -17.91 -21.53
CA ALA A 546 13.71 -19.06 -20.66
C ALA A 546 15.21 -19.16 -20.36
N ARG A 547 16.07 -18.89 -21.35
CA ARG A 547 17.53 -18.82 -21.16
C ARG A 547 17.94 -17.74 -20.15
N ARG A 548 17.27 -16.59 -20.15
CA ARG A 548 17.57 -15.47 -19.23
C ARG A 548 17.05 -15.71 -17.82
N VAL A 549 15.79 -16.14 -17.69
CA VAL A 549 15.14 -16.36 -16.39
C VAL A 549 15.83 -17.50 -15.62
N PHE A 550 16.17 -18.59 -16.32
CA PHE A 550 16.79 -19.76 -15.70
C PHE A 550 18.32 -19.78 -15.82
N LEU A 551 18.94 -18.82 -16.52
CA LEU A 551 20.40 -18.73 -16.72
C LEU A 551 21.04 -19.99 -17.34
N ILE A 552 20.37 -20.64 -18.31
CA ILE A 552 20.83 -21.89 -18.95
C ILE A 552 21.13 -21.69 -20.45
N GLY A 553 22.25 -22.24 -20.93
CA GLY A 553 22.66 -22.21 -22.34
C GLY A 553 22.23 -23.45 -23.16
N ASP A 554 22.06 -23.26 -24.48
CA ASP A 554 21.47 -24.26 -25.41
C ASP A 554 22.20 -25.62 -25.41
N GLY A 555 23.54 -25.61 -25.31
CA GLY A 555 24.36 -26.84 -25.36
C GLY A 555 24.27 -27.74 -24.14
N VAL A 556 23.68 -27.26 -23.04
CA VAL A 556 23.59 -28.00 -21.76
C VAL A 556 22.16 -28.48 -21.50
N ALA A 557 21.14 -27.76 -21.97
CA ALA A 557 19.75 -28.02 -21.61
C ALA A 557 18.99 -28.93 -22.59
N ILE A 558 19.21 -28.80 -23.89
CA ILE A 558 18.47 -29.56 -24.90
C ILE A 558 18.80 -31.05 -24.78
N GLY A 559 17.78 -31.90 -24.71
CA GLY A 559 17.88 -33.36 -24.57
C GLY A 559 17.99 -33.88 -23.13
N ARG A 560 18.25 -33.01 -22.14
CA ARG A 560 18.20 -33.34 -20.71
C ARG A 560 16.76 -33.33 -20.20
N ARG A 561 16.49 -34.05 -19.10
CA ARG A 561 15.16 -34.03 -18.47
C ARG A 561 15.00 -32.76 -17.67
N LEU A 562 13.82 -32.14 -17.73
CA LEU A 562 13.51 -30.90 -17.01
C LEU A 562 13.76 -31.04 -15.49
N GLU A 563 13.46 -32.21 -14.93
CA GLU A 563 13.69 -32.55 -13.52
C GLU A 563 15.17 -32.53 -13.11
N GLU A 564 16.09 -32.90 -14.01
CA GLU A 564 17.53 -32.95 -13.74
C GLU A 564 18.15 -31.55 -13.57
N LEU A 565 17.46 -30.52 -14.03
CA LEU A 565 17.91 -29.13 -13.92
C LEU A 565 17.47 -28.45 -12.62
N GLY A 566 16.54 -29.05 -11.86
CA GLY A 566 16.05 -28.52 -10.59
C GLY A 566 15.34 -27.16 -10.67
N ILE A 567 15.10 -26.62 -11.87
CA ILE A 567 14.57 -25.26 -12.07
C ILE A 567 13.07 -25.13 -11.80
N LEU A 568 12.34 -26.23 -11.90
CA LEU A 568 10.91 -26.31 -11.64
C LEU A 568 10.63 -27.61 -10.85
N PRO A 569 9.65 -27.60 -9.95
CA PRO A 569 9.22 -28.82 -9.28
C PRO A 569 8.60 -29.78 -10.30
N ARG A 570 8.46 -31.05 -9.92
CA ARG A 570 7.89 -32.07 -10.79
C ARG A 570 6.44 -31.73 -11.17
N LEU A 571 6.23 -31.37 -12.43
CA LEU A 571 4.91 -31.01 -12.96
C LEU A 571 4.23 -32.26 -13.56
N THR A 572 3.01 -32.53 -13.13
CA THR A 572 2.18 -33.57 -13.73
C THR A 572 1.73 -33.12 -15.13
N PRO A 573 1.74 -33.99 -16.15
CA PRO A 573 1.16 -33.64 -17.45
C PRO A 573 -0.34 -33.32 -17.31
N PRO A 574 -0.88 -32.37 -18.09
CA PRO A 574 -2.31 -32.06 -18.07
C PRO A 574 -3.16 -33.29 -18.45
N ASP A 575 -4.21 -33.58 -17.68
CA ASP A 575 -5.11 -34.73 -17.90
C ASP A 575 -5.88 -34.68 -19.23
N ARG A 576 -6.04 -33.48 -19.82
CA ARG A 576 -6.83 -33.25 -21.05
C ARG A 576 -6.00 -32.57 -22.14
N PRO A 577 -5.93 -33.16 -23.36
CA PRO A 577 -5.22 -32.54 -24.47
C PRO A 577 -5.80 -31.16 -24.83
N GLY A 578 -4.93 -30.15 -24.93
CA GLY A 578 -5.30 -28.80 -25.36
C GLY A 578 -5.95 -27.90 -24.30
N GLN A 579 -6.13 -28.35 -23.06
CA GLN A 579 -6.49 -27.48 -21.93
C GLN A 579 -5.23 -27.09 -21.15
N PRO A 580 -4.86 -25.79 -21.13
CA PRO A 580 -3.74 -25.33 -20.31
C PRO A 580 -4.09 -25.44 -18.83
N GLU A 581 -3.19 -26.02 -18.04
CA GLU A 581 -3.27 -26.04 -16.58
C GLU A 581 -2.30 -25.01 -16.01
N GLN A 582 -2.78 -24.20 -15.06
CA GLN A 582 -1.98 -23.15 -14.41
C GLN A 582 -1.74 -23.49 -12.96
N ARG A 583 -0.50 -23.30 -12.50
CA ARG A 583 -0.11 -23.54 -11.12
C ARG A 583 0.95 -22.55 -10.68
N GLU A 584 0.77 -21.96 -9.50
CA GLU A 584 1.84 -21.24 -8.83
C GLU A 584 2.80 -22.25 -8.19
N VAL A 585 4.08 -22.07 -8.46
CA VAL A 585 5.15 -22.92 -7.96
C VAL A 585 6.34 -22.06 -7.53
N THR A 586 7.18 -22.60 -6.66
CA THR A 586 8.49 -22.02 -6.39
C THR A 586 9.45 -22.52 -7.48
N ALA A 587 9.97 -21.61 -8.29
CA ALA A 587 10.99 -21.92 -9.28
C ALA A 587 12.37 -21.62 -8.70
N HIS A 588 13.37 -22.40 -9.12
CA HIS A 588 14.74 -22.22 -8.67
C HIS A 588 15.61 -21.84 -9.85
N ARG A 589 16.57 -20.95 -9.60
CA ARG A 589 17.65 -20.69 -10.54
C ARG A 589 18.88 -21.54 -10.17
N PRO A 590 19.75 -21.89 -11.13
CA PRO A 590 20.98 -22.63 -10.87
C PRO A 590 21.97 -21.92 -9.92
N ASP A 591 21.79 -20.62 -9.65
CA ASP A 591 22.56 -19.82 -8.69
C ASP A 591 22.04 -19.93 -7.24
N GLY A 592 20.97 -20.70 -7.01
CA GLY A 592 20.35 -20.90 -5.70
C GLY A 592 19.23 -19.91 -5.35
N VAL A 593 18.91 -18.96 -6.23
CA VAL A 593 17.82 -18.00 -5.98
C VAL A 593 16.47 -18.64 -6.27
N GLU A 594 15.60 -18.65 -5.26
CA GLU A 594 14.21 -19.08 -5.37
C GLU A 594 13.30 -17.90 -5.71
N PHE A 595 12.32 -18.11 -6.57
CA PHE A 595 11.33 -17.09 -6.91
C PHE A 595 9.94 -17.69 -7.17
N PRO A 596 8.86 -16.97 -6.82
CA PRO A 596 7.51 -17.43 -7.11
C PRO A 596 7.25 -17.32 -8.62
N ALA A 597 6.75 -18.40 -9.22
CA ALA A 597 6.47 -18.45 -10.65
C ALA A 597 5.07 -19.01 -10.93
N LEU A 598 4.37 -18.42 -11.91
CA LEU A 598 3.17 -18.99 -12.49
C LEU A 598 3.57 -19.86 -13.69
N VAL A 599 3.31 -21.16 -13.60
CA VAL A 599 3.58 -22.10 -14.69
C VAL A 599 2.29 -22.52 -15.34
N THR A 600 2.19 -22.27 -16.66
CA THR A 600 1.10 -22.77 -17.50
C THR A 600 1.61 -23.91 -18.36
N SER A 601 1.05 -25.11 -18.22
CA SER A 601 1.44 -26.29 -19.00
C SER A 601 0.32 -26.69 -19.95
N ALA A 602 0.66 -26.93 -21.22
CA ALA A 602 -0.28 -27.37 -22.26
C ALA A 602 0.35 -28.44 -23.14
N THR A 603 -0.43 -29.42 -23.59
CA THR A 603 0.03 -30.45 -24.52
C THR A 603 -0.26 -30.04 -25.98
N ILE A 604 0.69 -30.28 -26.89
CA ILE A 604 0.55 -30.03 -28.31
C ILE A 604 0.86 -31.33 -29.08
N ASP A 605 0.00 -31.70 -30.02
CA ASP A 605 0.21 -32.83 -30.92
C ASP A 605 0.78 -32.32 -32.27
N GLU A 606 1.85 -32.94 -32.75
CA GLU A 606 2.47 -32.60 -34.04
C GLU A 606 1.69 -33.23 -35.20
N ALA A 607 1.15 -32.39 -36.09
CA ALA A 607 0.15 -32.78 -37.08
C ALA A 607 0.61 -33.80 -38.14
N HIS A 608 1.92 -34.02 -38.31
CA HIS A 608 2.47 -34.92 -39.34
C HIS A 608 3.08 -36.21 -38.78
N THR A 609 3.67 -36.16 -37.58
CA THR A 609 4.34 -37.30 -36.91
C THR A 609 3.44 -37.99 -35.89
N GLY A 610 2.48 -37.25 -35.31
CA GLY A 610 1.67 -37.73 -34.18
C GLY A 610 2.39 -37.68 -32.84
N ASP A 611 3.60 -37.10 -32.80
CA ASP A 611 4.37 -36.93 -31.57
C ASP A 611 3.71 -35.86 -30.68
N ARG A 612 3.71 -36.12 -29.37
CA ARG A 612 3.12 -35.23 -28.37
C ARG A 612 4.21 -34.52 -27.59
N TYR A 613 4.04 -33.21 -27.44
CA TYR A 613 4.93 -32.34 -26.69
C TYR A 613 4.17 -31.63 -25.57
N ILE A 614 4.87 -31.24 -24.51
CA ILE A 614 4.35 -30.44 -23.42
C ILE A 614 5.05 -29.09 -23.44
N VAL A 615 4.29 -28.01 -23.52
CA VAL A 615 4.81 -26.64 -23.48
C VAL A 615 4.50 -26.03 -22.12
N HIS A 616 5.54 -25.57 -21.44
CA HIS A 616 5.49 -24.86 -20.19
C HIS A 616 5.79 -23.37 -20.44
N LEU A 617 4.86 -22.49 -20.08
CA LEU A 617 5.10 -21.06 -19.98
C LEU A 617 5.34 -20.72 -18.51
N VAL A 618 6.44 -20.03 -18.23
CA VAL A 618 6.81 -19.62 -16.86
C VAL A 618 6.81 -18.10 -16.79
N HIS A 619 6.05 -17.56 -15.84
CA HIS A 619 6.01 -16.15 -15.50
C HIS A 619 6.58 -15.94 -14.10
N ASP A 620 7.57 -15.05 -13.98
CA ASP A 620 8.08 -14.61 -12.69
C ASP A 620 7.02 -13.70 -12.02
N LEU A 621 6.65 -14.02 -10.77
CA LEU A 621 5.68 -13.28 -9.98
C LEU A 621 6.33 -12.37 -8.94
N THR A 622 7.67 -12.26 -8.91
CA THR A 622 8.40 -11.51 -7.87
C THR A 622 7.95 -10.05 -7.78
N GLU A 623 7.99 -9.33 -8.90
CA GLU A 623 7.59 -7.91 -8.96
C GLU A 623 6.10 -7.73 -8.65
N ARG A 624 5.25 -8.63 -9.15
CA ARG A 624 3.81 -8.58 -8.93
C ARG A 624 3.44 -8.79 -7.46
N LYS A 625 4.00 -9.82 -6.81
CA LYS A 625 3.73 -10.10 -5.39
C LYS A 625 4.30 -8.99 -4.48
N ALA A 626 5.42 -8.37 -4.86
CA ALA A 626 5.94 -7.20 -4.16
C ALA A 626 5.00 -5.99 -4.26
N LEU A 627 4.49 -5.68 -5.46
CA LEU A 627 3.52 -4.60 -5.66
C LEU A 627 2.17 -4.88 -4.98
N GLU A 628 1.68 -6.12 -5.00
CA GLU A 628 0.46 -6.51 -4.29
C GLU A 628 0.62 -6.33 -2.77
N ALA A 629 1.79 -6.69 -2.21
CA ALA A 629 2.10 -6.46 -0.80
C ALA A 629 2.17 -4.95 -0.46
N GLU A 630 2.81 -4.14 -1.32
CA GLU A 630 2.90 -2.69 -1.16
C GLU A 630 1.53 -2.01 -1.22
N VAL A 631 0.68 -2.42 -2.16
CA VAL A 631 -0.70 -1.94 -2.27
C VAL A 631 -1.51 -2.33 -1.03
N GLN A 632 -1.36 -3.55 -0.53
CA GLN A 632 -2.05 -4.01 0.68
C GLN A 632 -1.56 -3.25 1.93
N HIS A 633 -0.26 -2.99 2.04
CA HIS A 633 0.32 -2.20 3.13
C HIS A 633 -0.19 -0.75 3.11
N SER A 634 -0.19 -0.12 1.93
CA SER A 634 -0.74 1.23 1.71
C SER A 634 -2.24 1.28 2.01
N ALA A 635 -3.01 0.26 1.61
CA ALA A 635 -4.43 0.15 1.92
C ALA A 635 -4.70 0.04 3.44
N ASN A 636 -3.92 -0.77 4.16
CA ASN A 636 -4.03 -0.89 5.62
C ASN A 636 -3.70 0.42 6.33
N LEU A 637 -2.64 1.13 5.92
CA LEU A 637 -2.28 2.44 6.45
C LEU A 637 -3.35 3.50 6.14
N ALA A 638 -3.91 3.48 4.94
CA ALA A 638 -5.00 4.37 4.57
C ALA A 638 -6.28 4.10 5.36
N LEU A 639 -6.58 2.83 5.68
CA LEU A 639 -7.70 2.43 6.53
C LEU A 639 -7.49 2.94 7.96
N LEU A 640 -6.29 2.73 8.52
CA LEU A 640 -5.88 3.26 9.83
C LEU A 640 -6.01 4.78 9.87
N GLY A 641 -5.55 5.46 8.81
CA GLY A 641 -5.67 6.90 8.62
C GLY A 641 -7.13 7.39 8.62
N LYS A 642 -8.02 6.74 7.85
CA LYS A 642 -9.45 7.06 7.82
C LYS A 642 -10.15 6.84 9.17
N MET A 643 -9.62 5.93 9.99
CA MET A 643 -10.18 5.57 11.30
C MET A 643 -9.44 6.27 12.47
N SER A 644 -8.53 7.20 12.19
CA SER A 644 -7.76 7.92 13.23
C SER A 644 -8.66 8.58 14.28
N ALA A 645 -9.82 9.09 13.87
CA ALA A 645 -10.78 9.72 14.78
C ALA A 645 -11.48 8.71 15.71
N SER A 646 -11.83 7.52 15.22
CA SER A 646 -12.42 6.47 16.07
C SER A 646 -11.38 5.83 16.97
N LEU A 647 -10.16 5.62 16.48
CA LEU A 647 -9.03 5.09 17.26
C LEU A 647 -8.63 6.05 18.39
N ALA A 648 -8.56 7.36 18.10
CA ALA A 648 -8.35 8.37 19.13
C ALA A 648 -9.48 8.35 20.18
N HIS A 649 -10.73 8.12 19.76
CA HIS A 649 -11.85 7.99 20.69
C HIS A 649 -11.71 6.73 21.57
N GLU A 650 -11.36 5.58 20.99
CA GLU A 650 -11.16 4.31 21.69
C GLU A 650 -9.97 4.32 22.65
N ILE A 651 -8.91 5.09 22.37
CA ILE A 651 -7.77 5.29 23.29
C ILE A 651 -8.13 6.28 24.40
N ASN A 652 -8.82 7.37 24.06
CA ASN A 652 -9.18 8.41 25.03
C ASN A 652 -10.20 7.93 26.07
N GLN A 653 -11.08 6.98 25.72
CA GLN A 653 -12.07 6.40 26.64
C GLN A 653 -11.43 5.74 27.89
N PRO A 654 -10.56 4.72 27.77
CA PRO A 654 -9.89 4.10 28.92
C PRO A 654 -8.94 5.07 29.63
N LEU A 655 -8.25 5.97 28.91
CA LEU A 655 -7.43 7.01 29.53
C LEU A 655 -8.25 7.92 30.45
N ASN A 656 -9.45 8.30 30.04
CA ASN A 656 -10.32 9.13 30.85
C ASN A 656 -10.84 8.37 32.09
N VAL A 657 -11.08 7.05 31.99
CA VAL A 657 -11.45 6.20 33.13
C VAL A 657 -10.29 6.10 34.13
N ILE A 658 -9.06 5.89 33.65
CA ILE A 658 -7.86 5.87 34.49
C ILE A 658 -7.72 7.21 35.23
N ARG A 659 -7.81 8.33 34.50
CA ARG A 659 -7.72 9.68 35.06
C ARG A 659 -8.79 9.97 36.11
N LEU A 660 -10.06 9.73 35.80
CA LEU A 660 -11.17 9.99 36.73
C LEU A 660 -11.11 9.10 37.97
N SER A 661 -10.63 7.86 37.82
CA SER A 661 -10.43 6.95 38.95
C SER A 661 -9.32 7.44 39.88
N ALA A 662 -8.22 7.94 39.31
CA ALA A 662 -7.10 8.52 40.06
C ALA A 662 -7.51 9.84 40.75
N GLU A 663 -8.09 10.81 40.03
CA GLU A 663 -8.60 12.07 40.58
C GLU A 663 -9.63 11.81 41.69
N GLY A 664 -10.50 10.81 41.50
CA GLY A 664 -11.49 10.39 42.49
C GLY A 664 -10.87 9.82 43.77
N CYS A 665 -9.72 9.13 43.68
CA CYS A 665 -8.96 8.68 44.85
C CYS A 665 -8.32 9.88 45.56
N LEU A 666 -7.65 10.76 44.82
CA LEU A 666 -6.99 11.95 45.37
C LEU A 666 -7.97 12.86 46.13
N LEU A 667 -9.13 13.16 45.54
CA LEU A 667 -10.14 14.01 46.17
C LEU A 667 -10.67 13.43 47.49
N ARG A 668 -10.83 12.10 47.56
CA ARG A 668 -11.31 11.42 48.78
C ARG A 668 -10.21 11.28 49.83
N LEU A 669 -8.96 11.15 49.40
CA LEU A 669 -7.79 11.15 50.26
C LEU A 669 -7.62 12.51 50.95
N ASP A 670 -7.75 13.61 50.20
CA ASP A 670 -7.76 14.99 50.74
C ASP A 670 -8.90 15.24 51.74
N GLN A 671 -10.04 14.57 51.56
CA GLN A 671 -11.18 14.66 52.47
C GLN A 671 -11.07 13.72 53.69
N GLY A 672 -10.01 12.90 53.78
CA GLY A 672 -9.85 11.90 54.83
C GLY A 672 -10.92 10.80 54.82
N ARG A 673 -11.53 10.54 53.66
CA ARG A 673 -12.69 9.64 53.47
C ARG A 673 -12.38 8.38 52.68
N LEU A 674 -11.11 8.09 52.42
CA LEU A 674 -10.72 6.98 51.57
C LEU A 674 -10.60 5.68 52.38
N ASP A 675 -11.47 4.71 52.09
CA ASP A 675 -11.35 3.35 52.61
C ASP A 675 -10.23 2.60 51.86
N PRO A 676 -9.28 1.94 52.55
CA PRO A 676 -8.26 1.09 51.93
C PRO A 676 -8.82 0.05 50.93
N THR A 677 -10.03 -0.45 51.20
CA THR A 677 -10.72 -1.42 50.34
C THR A 677 -11.18 -0.78 49.02
N GLU A 678 -11.78 0.42 49.09
CA GLU A 678 -12.21 1.19 47.90
C GLU A 678 -11.00 1.68 47.09
N LEU A 679 -9.91 2.07 47.76
CA LEU A 679 -8.65 2.44 47.10
C LEU A 679 -8.09 1.25 46.29
N THR A 680 -8.06 0.06 46.91
CA THR A 680 -7.55 -1.15 46.25
C THR A 680 -8.40 -1.52 45.03
N GLU A 681 -9.73 -1.42 45.10
CA GLU A 681 -10.60 -1.65 43.94
C GLU A 681 -10.38 -0.63 42.82
N ARG A 682 -10.24 0.67 43.15
CA ARG A 682 -9.99 1.72 42.15
C ARG A 682 -8.61 1.57 41.49
N LEU A 683 -7.58 1.21 42.25
CA LEU A 683 -6.24 0.94 41.69
C LEU A 683 -6.24 -0.30 40.79
N LYS A 684 -7.01 -1.35 41.14
CA LYS A 684 -7.21 -2.52 40.25
C LYS A 684 -7.87 -2.12 38.94
N ILE A 685 -8.91 -1.27 38.98
CA ILE A 685 -9.56 -0.75 37.77
C ILE A 685 -8.56 0.04 36.90
N ILE A 686 -7.75 0.91 37.51
CA ILE A 686 -6.72 1.67 36.78
C ILE A 686 -5.73 0.72 36.08
N SER A 687 -5.21 -0.26 36.83
CA SER A 687 -4.24 -1.23 36.30
C SER A 687 -4.83 -2.10 35.19
N SER A 688 -6.03 -2.65 35.36
CA SER A 688 -6.68 -3.49 34.33
C SER A 688 -7.08 -2.68 33.09
N THR A 689 -7.51 -1.43 33.27
CA THR A 689 -7.87 -0.54 32.16
C THR A 689 -6.63 -0.13 31.37
N ALA A 690 -5.50 0.10 32.04
CA ALA A 690 -4.23 0.36 31.38
C ALA A 690 -3.76 -0.86 30.57
N ALA A 691 -3.83 -2.06 31.16
CA ALA A 691 -3.49 -3.31 30.45
C ALA A 691 -4.30 -3.49 29.15
N GLY A 692 -5.63 -3.34 29.22
CA GLY A 692 -6.48 -3.44 28.02
C GLY A 692 -6.25 -2.35 26.97
N LEU A 693 -5.78 -1.16 27.39
CA LEU A 693 -5.37 -0.10 26.47
C LEU A 693 -4.10 -0.51 25.68
N PHE A 694 -3.16 -1.17 26.33
CA PHE A 694 -1.96 -1.67 25.68
C PHE A 694 -2.27 -2.78 24.68
N ASP A 695 -3.20 -3.69 24.97
CA ASP A 695 -3.68 -4.70 24.00
C ASP A 695 -4.22 -4.04 22.72
N THR A 696 -4.93 -2.92 22.87
CA THR A 696 -5.48 -2.14 21.74
C THR A 696 -4.37 -1.49 20.91
N ILE A 697 -3.33 -0.96 21.56
CA ILE A 697 -2.18 -0.35 20.88
C ILE A 697 -1.35 -1.40 20.15
N ASP A 698 -1.10 -2.54 20.77
CA ASP A 698 -0.38 -3.66 20.18
C ASP A 698 -1.08 -4.16 18.91
N PHE A 699 -2.41 -4.26 18.96
CA PHE A 699 -3.21 -4.59 17.80
C PHE A 699 -3.02 -3.59 16.65
N MET A 700 -3.02 -2.28 16.92
CA MET A 700 -2.81 -1.26 15.89
C MET A 700 -1.44 -1.41 15.22
N GLN A 701 -0.41 -1.74 16.01
CA GLN A 701 0.95 -1.95 15.49
C GLN A 701 1.06 -3.21 14.64
N VAL A 702 0.42 -4.30 15.03
CA VAL A 702 0.39 -5.56 14.26
C VAL A 702 -0.41 -5.40 12.96
N PHE A 703 -1.56 -4.72 13.01
CA PHE A 703 -2.40 -4.47 11.84
C PHE A 703 -1.70 -3.60 10.78
N ALA A 704 -0.92 -2.61 11.21
CA ALA A 704 -0.18 -1.72 10.32
C ALA A 704 0.98 -2.42 9.58
N ARG A 705 1.52 -3.52 10.11
CA ARG A 705 2.82 -4.10 9.69
C ARG A 705 2.74 -5.46 9.02
N ARG A 706 1.70 -5.79 8.24
CA ARG A 706 1.57 -7.14 7.64
C ARG A 706 2.63 -7.39 6.52
N GLU A 707 3.89 -7.55 6.94
CA GLU A 707 5.01 -8.16 6.24
C GLU A 707 5.52 -9.34 7.09
N ARG A 708 5.60 -10.52 6.45
CA ARG A 708 6.39 -11.71 6.85
C ARG A 708 6.44 -12.08 8.34
N THR A 709 5.30 -12.47 8.92
CA THR A 709 5.28 -13.33 10.14
C THR A 709 5.09 -14.82 9.78
N ALA A 710 5.48 -15.22 8.56
CA ALA A 710 5.44 -16.61 8.12
C ALA A 710 6.78 -17.36 8.33
N ASP A 711 7.90 -16.65 8.56
CA ASP A 711 9.25 -17.26 8.51
C ASP A 711 10.03 -17.25 9.83
N LEU A 712 9.45 -16.86 10.97
CA LEU A 712 10.05 -17.11 12.28
C LEU A 712 9.24 -18.19 13.01
N PRO A 713 9.71 -19.44 13.08
CA PRO A 713 9.01 -20.49 13.79
C PRO A 713 9.11 -20.23 15.30
N VAL A 714 8.10 -19.57 15.88
CA VAL A 714 7.83 -19.76 17.31
C VAL A 714 7.41 -21.22 17.46
N PRO A 715 8.17 -22.06 18.19
CA PRO A 715 7.96 -23.50 18.21
C PRO A 715 6.56 -23.81 18.72
N THR A 716 5.79 -24.53 17.91
CA THR A 716 4.54 -25.16 18.34
C THR A 716 4.90 -26.32 19.26
N VAL A 717 4.22 -26.42 20.39
CA VAL A 717 4.43 -27.47 21.39
C VAL A 717 3.24 -28.40 21.40
N THR A 718 3.46 -29.63 21.87
CA THR A 718 2.36 -30.52 22.24
C THR A 718 1.86 -30.12 23.61
N PHE A 719 0.55 -29.93 23.77
CA PHE A 719 -0.05 -29.53 25.03
C PHE A 719 -1.45 -30.14 25.21
N ASP A 720 -1.88 -30.29 26.46
CA ASP A 720 -3.26 -30.67 26.78
C ASP A 720 -4.19 -29.47 26.61
N LEU A 721 -5.18 -29.59 25.72
CA LEU A 721 -6.19 -28.57 25.48
C LEU A 721 -6.94 -28.20 26.78
N TRP A 722 -7.09 -29.13 27.73
CA TRP A 722 -7.77 -28.86 28.99
C TRP A 722 -7.09 -27.79 29.84
N HIS A 723 -5.76 -27.66 29.79
CA HIS A 723 -5.06 -26.58 30.50
C HIS A 723 -5.40 -25.20 29.93
N SER A 724 -5.47 -25.05 28.61
CA SER A 724 -5.89 -23.79 27.97
C SER A 724 -7.37 -23.48 28.24
N VAL A 725 -8.23 -24.51 28.31
CA VAL A 725 -9.65 -24.34 28.68
C VAL A 725 -9.78 -23.90 30.14
N ASP A 726 -9.07 -24.56 31.07
CA ASP A 726 -9.13 -24.23 32.50
C ASP A 726 -8.60 -22.81 32.78
N ALA A 727 -7.51 -22.39 32.11
CA ALA A 727 -6.96 -21.04 32.21
C ALA A 727 -7.93 -19.96 31.67
N ALA A 728 -8.56 -20.22 30.52
CA ALA A 728 -9.56 -19.33 29.95
C ALA A 728 -10.80 -19.21 30.84
N ILE A 729 -11.28 -20.33 31.41
CA ILE A 729 -12.42 -20.34 32.33
C ILE A 729 -12.07 -19.59 33.62
N ALA A 730 -10.88 -19.77 34.18
CA ALA A 730 -10.44 -19.06 35.38
C ALA A 730 -10.55 -17.54 35.19
N THR A 731 -10.13 -17.05 34.02
CA THR A 731 -10.17 -15.63 33.63
C THR A 731 -11.59 -15.05 33.61
N VAL A 732 -12.59 -15.79 33.12
CA VAL A 732 -13.98 -15.29 32.97
C VAL A 732 -14.92 -15.69 34.11
N SER A 733 -14.49 -16.59 34.99
CA SER A 733 -15.33 -17.26 35.99
C SER A 733 -16.12 -16.31 36.92
N GLU A 734 -15.50 -15.22 37.35
CA GLU A 734 -16.11 -14.22 38.23
C GLU A 734 -17.28 -13.49 37.56
N GLU A 735 -17.15 -13.18 36.26
CA GLU A 735 -18.14 -12.44 35.51
C GLU A 735 -19.38 -13.29 35.19
N TYR A 736 -19.17 -14.57 34.90
CA TYR A 736 -20.24 -15.57 34.78
C TYR A 736 -21.03 -15.72 36.09
N ARG A 737 -20.32 -15.76 37.24
CA ARG A 737 -20.95 -15.87 38.57
C ARG A 737 -21.80 -14.64 38.89
N ARG A 738 -21.30 -13.43 38.62
CA ARG A 738 -22.05 -12.17 38.81
C ARG A 738 -23.27 -12.08 37.92
N SER A 739 -23.17 -12.57 36.68
CA SER A 739 -24.25 -12.52 35.70
C SER A 739 -25.32 -13.61 35.88
N GLY A 740 -25.09 -14.56 36.80
CA GLY A 740 -25.98 -15.69 37.06
C GLY A 740 -26.10 -16.68 35.89
N ILE A 741 -25.10 -16.72 35.01
CA ILE A 741 -25.07 -17.58 33.82
C ILE A 741 -24.41 -18.91 34.22
N ARG A 742 -25.07 -20.04 33.94
CA ARG A 742 -24.50 -21.36 34.24
C ARG A 742 -23.50 -21.75 33.15
N LEU A 743 -22.22 -21.83 33.51
CA LEU A 743 -21.14 -22.35 32.66
C LEU A 743 -21.00 -23.85 32.92
N GLU A 744 -21.21 -24.67 31.90
CA GLU A 744 -21.11 -26.13 31.95
C GLU A 744 -19.90 -26.59 31.13
N VAL A 745 -19.07 -27.47 31.70
CA VAL A 745 -17.87 -27.99 31.03
C VAL A 745 -18.04 -29.49 30.89
N ASP A 746 -18.10 -29.98 29.65
CA ASP A 746 -18.24 -31.39 29.34
C ASP A 746 -16.86 -32.07 29.27
N ARG A 747 -16.30 -32.35 30.46
CA ARG A 747 -14.94 -32.88 30.61
C ARG A 747 -14.92 -34.39 30.40
N HIS A 748 -14.02 -34.84 29.53
CA HIS A 748 -13.75 -36.26 29.28
C HIS A 748 -12.49 -36.70 30.05
N GLU A 749 -12.42 -37.98 30.43
CA GLU A 749 -11.32 -38.53 31.26
C GLU A 749 -9.98 -38.70 30.51
N LEU A 750 -9.98 -38.58 29.17
CA LEU A 750 -8.78 -38.74 28.34
C LEU A 750 -8.13 -37.37 28.04
N PRO A 751 -6.79 -37.25 28.10
CA PRO A 751 -6.09 -36.02 27.72
C PRO A 751 -6.28 -35.74 26.22
N ALA A 752 -6.58 -34.48 25.89
CA ALA A 752 -6.74 -34.03 24.51
C ALA A 752 -5.44 -33.34 24.08
N LEU A 753 -4.52 -34.09 23.47
CA LEU A 753 -3.20 -33.58 23.10
C LEU A 753 -3.24 -32.92 21.71
N GLY A 754 -3.15 -31.59 21.70
CA GLY A 754 -3.05 -30.78 20.47
C GLY A 754 -1.62 -30.33 20.21
N HIS A 755 -1.35 -29.95 18.97
CA HIS A 755 -0.10 -29.31 18.57
C HIS A 755 -0.36 -27.85 18.23
N GLY A 756 0.37 -26.92 18.86
CA GLY A 756 0.13 -25.49 18.67
C GLY A 756 0.73 -24.63 19.77
N ARG A 757 0.09 -23.49 20.07
CA ARG A 757 0.57 -22.50 21.03
C ARG A 757 -0.46 -22.29 22.15
N PRO A 758 -0.23 -22.80 23.37
CA PRO A 758 -1.23 -22.84 24.45
C PRO A 758 -1.84 -21.47 24.80
N ARG A 759 -1.01 -20.42 24.90
CA ARG A 759 -1.45 -19.06 25.25
C ARG A 759 -2.30 -18.41 24.16
N GLN A 760 -2.02 -18.70 22.89
CA GLN A 760 -2.81 -18.17 21.77
C GLN A 760 -4.18 -18.85 21.69
N VAL A 761 -4.25 -20.15 21.99
CA VAL A 761 -5.52 -20.88 22.14
C VAL A 761 -6.32 -20.36 23.32
N GLU A 762 -5.68 -20.11 24.47
CA GLU A 762 -6.31 -19.47 25.64
C GLU A 762 -6.90 -18.11 25.27
N GLN A 763 -6.15 -17.26 24.56
CA GLN A 763 -6.63 -15.94 24.11
C GLN A 763 -7.87 -16.05 23.21
N ALA A 764 -7.87 -17.00 22.26
CA ALA A 764 -9.04 -17.27 21.42
C ALA A 764 -10.24 -17.73 22.27
N LEU A 765 -10.03 -18.61 23.25
CA LEU A 765 -11.08 -19.12 24.14
C LEU A 765 -11.66 -18.03 25.05
N VAL A 766 -10.82 -17.16 25.65
CA VAL A 766 -11.28 -16.02 26.45
C VAL A 766 -12.18 -15.12 25.61
N ASN A 767 -11.77 -14.80 24.38
CA ASN A 767 -12.58 -13.99 23.48
C ASN A 767 -13.94 -14.65 23.16
N LEU A 768 -13.97 -15.96 22.91
CA LEU A 768 -15.22 -16.69 22.64
C LEU A 768 -16.12 -16.77 23.87
N LEU A 769 -15.57 -17.03 25.05
CA LEU A 769 -16.32 -17.07 26.31
C LEU A 769 -16.90 -15.71 26.69
N THR A 770 -16.17 -14.62 26.46
CA THR A 770 -16.66 -13.25 26.66
C THR A 770 -17.75 -12.89 25.63
N ASN A 771 -17.64 -13.36 24.39
CA ASN A 771 -18.69 -13.17 23.38
C ASN A 771 -19.98 -13.95 23.73
N ALA A 772 -19.84 -15.20 24.19
CA ALA A 772 -20.95 -16.02 24.67
C ALA A 772 -21.63 -15.39 25.91
N LEU A 773 -20.85 -14.90 26.87
CA LEU A 773 -21.34 -14.18 28.05
C LEU A 773 -22.22 -12.99 27.63
N HIS A 774 -21.69 -12.11 26.77
CA HIS A 774 -22.42 -10.94 26.28
C HIS A 774 -23.70 -11.31 25.53
N ALA A 775 -23.65 -12.35 24.69
CA ALA A 775 -24.81 -12.80 23.92
C ALA A 775 -25.95 -13.33 24.81
N VAL A 776 -25.62 -13.94 25.96
CA VAL A 776 -26.58 -14.51 26.91
C VAL A 776 -27.05 -13.48 27.94
N ALA A 777 -26.19 -12.54 28.35
CA ALA A 777 -26.49 -11.53 29.36
C ALA A 777 -27.67 -10.61 28.97
N ASP A 778 -27.80 -10.30 27.68
CA ASP A 778 -28.85 -9.43 27.13
C ASP A 778 -30.23 -10.10 27.02
N ARG A 779 -30.36 -11.40 27.36
CA ARG A 779 -31.65 -12.11 27.31
C ARG A 779 -32.54 -11.83 28.52
N PRO A 780 -33.88 -11.89 28.39
CA PRO A 780 -34.79 -11.78 29.54
C PRO A 780 -34.47 -12.81 30.62
N ALA A 781 -34.60 -12.43 31.90
CA ALA A 781 -34.26 -13.27 33.06
C ALA A 781 -35.05 -14.60 33.15
N ASP A 782 -36.18 -14.70 32.43
CA ASP A 782 -37.06 -15.88 32.36
C ASP A 782 -36.60 -16.94 31.34
N THR A 783 -35.48 -16.71 30.64
CA THR A 783 -34.89 -17.69 29.72
C THR A 783 -33.68 -18.37 30.34
N PRO A 784 -33.49 -19.70 30.16
CA PRO A 784 -32.34 -20.40 30.70
C PRO A 784 -31.05 -19.83 30.08
N ARG A 785 -30.20 -19.26 30.93
CA ARG A 785 -28.90 -18.66 30.56
C ARG A 785 -27.78 -19.68 30.79
N ARG A 786 -27.33 -20.32 29.72
CA ARG A 786 -26.34 -21.40 29.76
C ARG A 786 -25.29 -21.20 28.69
N VAL A 787 -24.05 -21.50 29.03
CA VAL A 787 -22.93 -21.63 28.11
C VAL A 787 -22.26 -22.97 28.38
N GLN A 788 -21.97 -23.73 27.33
CA GLN A 788 -21.35 -25.04 27.40
C GLN A 788 -20.01 -25.03 26.66
N VAL A 789 -18.98 -25.57 27.28
CA VAL A 789 -17.67 -25.82 26.66
C VAL A 789 -17.48 -27.34 26.58
N ALA A 790 -17.15 -27.84 25.41
CA ALA A 790 -16.85 -29.26 25.19
C ALA A 790 -15.61 -29.39 24.30
N VAL A 791 -14.76 -30.37 24.59
CA VAL A 791 -13.64 -30.77 23.74
C VAL A 791 -14.03 -32.08 23.07
N ASN A 792 -14.18 -32.06 21.74
CA ASN A 792 -14.65 -33.22 20.99
C ASN A 792 -13.53 -33.79 20.11
N ALA A 793 -13.42 -35.12 20.13
CA ALA A 793 -12.68 -35.92 19.16
C ALA A 793 -13.68 -36.81 18.39
N PRO A 794 -13.42 -37.07 17.11
CA PRO A 794 -14.14 -36.51 15.95
C PRO A 794 -15.63 -36.92 15.80
N LEU A 795 -16.48 -35.99 15.32
CA LEU A 795 -17.84 -36.19 14.70
C LEU A 795 -18.31 -34.88 14.00
N PRO A 796 -19.16 -34.88 12.93
CA PRO A 796 -19.23 -35.66 11.69
C PRO A 796 -18.60 -34.86 10.49
N PRO A 797 -18.62 -35.34 9.23
CA PRO A 797 -17.63 -34.93 8.21
C PRO A 797 -17.87 -33.52 7.64
N PHE A 798 -16.87 -32.64 7.81
CA PHE A 798 -16.75 -31.42 7.02
C PHE A 798 -16.22 -31.77 5.62
N PRO A 799 -16.89 -31.32 4.54
CA PRO A 799 -16.40 -31.57 3.20
C PRO A 799 -15.24 -30.60 2.89
N ARG A 800 -14.00 -30.93 3.31
CA ARG A 800 -12.74 -30.70 2.57
C ARG A 800 -11.41 -30.92 3.29
N HIS A 801 -11.33 -31.25 4.58
CA HIS A 801 -10.03 -31.52 5.24
C HIS A 801 -10.05 -32.77 6.14
N THR A 802 -8.86 -33.32 6.37
CA THR A 802 -8.50 -34.70 6.75
C THR A 802 -9.11 -35.26 8.05
N PRO A 803 -9.25 -36.60 8.18
CA PRO A 803 -9.86 -37.25 9.33
C PRO A 803 -8.86 -37.35 10.49
N ARG A 804 -8.69 -36.30 11.31
CA ARG A 804 -8.12 -36.37 12.68
C ARG A 804 -8.04 -35.05 13.48
N SER A 805 -8.78 -34.00 13.16
CA SER A 805 -8.70 -32.76 13.95
C SER A 805 -9.36 -32.85 15.33
N LEU A 806 -8.73 -32.24 16.35
CA LEU A 806 -9.32 -32.02 17.66
C LEU A 806 -10.13 -30.72 17.63
N THR A 807 -11.27 -30.68 18.33
CA THR A 807 -12.12 -29.49 18.34
C THR A 807 -12.48 -29.05 19.75
N ILE A 808 -12.52 -27.73 19.97
CA ILE A 808 -13.14 -27.13 21.15
C ILE A 808 -14.40 -26.43 20.68
N SER A 809 -15.55 -26.76 21.26
CA SER A 809 -16.82 -26.07 21.00
C SER A 809 -17.24 -25.24 22.20
N VAL A 810 -17.56 -23.97 21.96
CA VAL A 810 -18.20 -23.05 22.90
C VAL A 810 -19.61 -22.76 22.41
N ALA A 811 -20.61 -23.34 23.07
CA ALA A 811 -22.01 -23.19 22.71
C ALA A 811 -22.75 -22.30 23.73
N ASP A 812 -23.57 -21.38 23.26
CA ASP A 812 -24.37 -20.48 24.10
C ASP A 812 -25.87 -20.65 23.87
N SER A 813 -26.66 -20.18 24.85
CA SER A 813 -28.12 -20.06 24.76
C SER A 813 -28.58 -18.66 24.31
N GLY A 814 -27.71 -17.92 23.61
CA GLY A 814 -27.94 -16.58 23.08
C GLY A 814 -28.90 -16.55 21.88
N PRO A 815 -28.99 -15.43 21.13
CA PRO A 815 -29.87 -15.30 19.97
C PRO A 815 -29.38 -16.08 18.74
N GLY A 816 -28.16 -16.61 18.76
CA GLY A 816 -27.53 -17.29 17.63
C GLY A 816 -27.06 -16.36 16.52
N ILE A 817 -26.42 -16.94 15.50
CA ILE A 817 -25.89 -16.23 14.33
C ILE A 817 -26.75 -16.56 13.11
N PRO A 818 -27.39 -15.56 12.45
CA PRO A 818 -28.15 -15.80 11.24
C PRO A 818 -27.28 -16.38 10.10
N PRO A 819 -27.78 -17.31 9.28
CA PRO A 819 -26.99 -17.96 8.22
C PRO A 819 -26.35 -16.99 7.23
N ALA A 820 -27.00 -15.85 6.96
CA ALA A 820 -26.52 -14.85 6.00
C ALA A 820 -25.25 -14.11 6.46
N VAL A 821 -24.98 -14.05 7.76
CA VAL A 821 -23.86 -13.26 8.34
C VAL A 821 -22.78 -14.14 8.96
N ARG A 822 -22.94 -15.48 8.89
CA ARG A 822 -22.04 -16.46 9.52
C ARG A 822 -20.60 -16.42 9.00
N GLU A 823 -20.38 -16.05 7.74
CA GLU A 823 -19.04 -15.82 7.20
C GLU A 823 -18.53 -14.39 7.47
N GLN A 824 -19.45 -13.42 7.51
CA GLN A 824 -19.14 -12.00 7.74
C GLN A 824 -18.72 -11.71 9.19
N VAL A 825 -19.16 -12.50 10.17
CA VAL A 825 -18.74 -12.33 11.58
C VAL A 825 -17.23 -12.50 11.81
N PHE A 826 -16.51 -13.09 10.85
CA PHE A 826 -15.05 -13.19 10.87
C PHE A 826 -14.35 -12.08 10.07
N GLU A 827 -15.10 -11.18 9.43
CA GLU A 827 -14.53 -9.99 8.81
C GLU A 827 -14.11 -9.00 9.91
N PRO A 828 -12.91 -8.40 9.83
CA PRO A 828 -12.48 -7.39 10.78
C PRO A 828 -13.49 -6.24 10.88
N PHE A 829 -13.76 -5.78 12.11
CA PHE A 829 -14.69 -4.69 12.44
C PHE A 829 -16.17 -4.99 12.20
N TYR A 830 -16.54 -6.21 11.79
CA TYR A 830 -17.93 -6.61 11.71
C TYR A 830 -18.51 -6.83 13.12
N THR A 831 -19.53 -6.07 13.48
CA THR A 831 -20.23 -6.22 14.76
C THR A 831 -21.73 -5.96 14.62
N THR A 832 -22.54 -6.75 15.31
CA THR A 832 -24.00 -6.57 15.41
C THR A 832 -24.40 -5.80 16.67
N LYS A 833 -23.42 -5.45 17.53
CA LYS A 833 -23.64 -4.68 18.76
C LYS A 833 -23.75 -3.18 18.45
N ALA A 834 -24.46 -2.43 19.29
CA ALA A 834 -24.55 -0.97 19.16
C ALA A 834 -23.16 -0.31 19.15
N ALA A 835 -23.02 0.80 18.41
CA ALA A 835 -21.77 1.53 18.28
C ALA A 835 -21.12 1.80 19.65
N GLY A 836 -19.86 1.36 19.82
CA GLY A 836 -19.10 1.49 21.06
C GLY A 836 -19.20 0.31 22.05
N LYS A 837 -19.97 -0.75 21.78
CA LYS A 837 -20.08 -1.94 22.65
C LYS A 837 -19.38 -3.20 22.14
N GLY A 838 -18.69 -3.12 20.99
CA GLY A 838 -17.93 -4.25 20.46
C GLY A 838 -17.07 -3.80 19.28
N THR A 839 -15.80 -4.17 19.31
CA THR A 839 -14.79 -3.78 18.31
C THR A 839 -14.97 -4.53 16.97
N GLY A 840 -15.72 -5.63 16.95
CA GLY A 840 -15.86 -6.49 15.77
C GLY A 840 -14.55 -7.19 15.36
N LEU A 841 -13.53 -7.17 16.22
CA LEU A 841 -12.18 -7.67 15.92
C LEU A 841 -11.90 -9.05 16.52
N GLY A 842 -12.53 -9.40 17.63
CA GLY A 842 -12.19 -10.61 18.39
C GLY A 842 -12.26 -11.89 17.56
N LEU A 843 -13.31 -12.06 16.76
CA LEU A 843 -13.51 -13.27 15.94
C LEU A 843 -12.55 -13.35 14.75
N ALA A 844 -12.22 -12.22 14.13
CA ALA A 844 -11.20 -12.16 13.08
C ALA A 844 -9.81 -12.54 13.63
N ILE A 845 -9.45 -12.02 14.82
CA ILE A 845 -8.20 -12.35 15.52
C ILE A 845 -8.16 -13.84 15.89
N SER A 846 -9.24 -14.37 16.44
CA SER A 846 -9.30 -15.78 16.86
C SER A 846 -9.13 -16.72 15.67
N ARG A 847 -9.70 -16.38 14.50
CA ARG A 847 -9.53 -17.17 13.27
C ARG A 847 -8.10 -17.07 12.71
N ASP A 848 -7.50 -15.88 12.72
CA ASP A 848 -6.12 -15.69 12.26
C ASP A 848 -5.11 -16.43 13.17
N ILE A 849 -5.33 -16.43 14.49
CA ILE A 849 -4.55 -17.23 15.45
C ILE A 849 -4.60 -18.72 15.09
N LEU A 850 -5.79 -19.27 14.86
CA LEU A 850 -5.96 -20.70 14.57
C LEU A 850 -5.37 -21.08 13.21
N ARG A 851 -5.53 -20.24 12.18
CA ARG A 851 -4.91 -20.44 10.86
C ARG A 851 -3.39 -20.41 10.89
N ALA A 852 -2.80 -19.64 11.80
CA ALA A 852 -1.35 -19.63 12.02
C ALA A 852 -0.83 -20.92 12.67
N MET A 853 -1.72 -21.82 13.11
CA MET A 853 -1.40 -23.13 13.70
C MET A 853 -2.02 -24.28 12.89
N ASP A 854 -2.27 -24.10 11.58
CA ASP A 854 -2.94 -25.08 10.71
C ASP A 854 -4.33 -25.56 11.21
N GLY A 855 -5.01 -24.73 12.00
CA GLY A 855 -6.40 -24.88 12.42
C GLY A 855 -7.33 -23.85 11.77
N ASP A 856 -8.61 -23.85 12.16
CA ASP A 856 -9.57 -22.83 11.72
C ASP A 856 -10.66 -22.58 12.78
N LEU A 857 -11.44 -21.51 12.60
CA LEU A 857 -12.56 -21.16 13.47
C LEU A 857 -13.87 -21.19 12.68
N HIS A 858 -14.85 -21.95 13.18
CA HIS A 858 -16.17 -22.08 12.56
C HIS A 858 -17.29 -21.57 13.46
N ALA A 859 -18.29 -20.94 12.86
CA ALA A 859 -19.49 -20.49 13.53
C ALA A 859 -20.67 -21.37 13.10
N LEU A 860 -21.28 -22.07 14.05
CA LEU A 860 -22.43 -22.95 13.87
C LEU A 860 -23.60 -22.46 14.75
N SER A 861 -24.76 -23.06 14.57
CA SER A 861 -25.90 -22.89 15.47
C SER A 861 -25.93 -24.05 16.45
N SER A 862 -26.12 -23.79 17.74
CA SER A 862 -26.25 -24.84 18.76
C SER A 862 -27.65 -25.46 18.68
N PRO A 863 -27.79 -26.76 18.31
CA PRO A 863 -29.11 -27.41 18.27
C PRO A 863 -29.70 -27.58 19.67
N ASP A 864 -28.84 -27.81 20.68
CA ASP A 864 -29.23 -28.14 22.05
C ASP A 864 -29.53 -26.92 22.91
N LEU A 865 -28.79 -25.81 22.72
CA LEU A 865 -28.99 -24.56 23.47
C LEU A 865 -29.74 -23.48 22.68
N GLY A 866 -29.90 -23.65 21.36
CA GLY A 866 -30.63 -22.74 20.48
C GLY A 866 -29.90 -21.44 20.13
N GLY A 867 -28.69 -21.22 20.65
CA GLY A 867 -27.86 -20.04 20.37
C GLY A 867 -26.72 -20.30 19.38
N ALA A 868 -25.59 -19.62 19.54
CA ALA A 868 -24.42 -19.81 18.66
C ALA A 868 -23.53 -20.94 19.20
N CYS A 869 -22.80 -21.60 18.31
CA CYS A 869 -21.78 -22.60 18.65
C CYS A 869 -20.50 -22.29 17.88
N MET A 870 -19.45 -21.89 18.58
CA MET A 870 -18.16 -21.56 17.98
C MET A 870 -17.24 -22.77 18.13
N VAL A 871 -16.67 -23.24 17.02
CA VAL A 871 -15.85 -24.46 16.97
C VAL A 871 -14.43 -24.08 16.55
N LEU A 872 -13.47 -24.24 17.46
CA LEU A 872 -12.05 -24.09 17.19
C LEU A 872 -11.52 -25.46 16.73
N GLU A 873 -10.91 -25.50 15.56
CA GLU A 873 -10.22 -26.68 15.04
C GLU A 873 -8.72 -26.56 15.35
N ILE A 874 -8.15 -27.59 15.97
CA ILE A 874 -6.74 -27.66 16.37
C ILE A 874 -6.14 -28.97 15.82
N PRO A 875 -4.95 -28.95 15.20
CA PRO A 875 -4.31 -30.18 14.75
C PRO A 875 -3.89 -31.07 15.94
N PRO A 876 -4.08 -32.39 15.84
CA PRO A 876 -3.68 -33.33 16.89
C PRO A 876 -2.15 -33.41 16.98
N ALA A 877 -1.64 -33.77 18.15
CA ALA A 877 -0.23 -34.10 18.30
C ALA A 877 0.16 -35.28 17.36
N PRO A 878 1.33 -35.21 16.66
CA PRO A 878 1.82 -36.33 15.87
C PRO A 878 2.07 -37.54 16.78
N CYS A 879 1.51 -38.70 16.42
CA CYS A 879 1.72 -39.93 17.18
C CYS A 879 3.17 -40.41 17.03
N HIS A 880 3.96 -40.28 18.09
CA HIS A 880 5.20 -41.01 18.28
C HIS A 880 5.02 -41.97 19.45
N ASP A 881 5.32 -43.25 19.22
CA ASP A 881 5.43 -44.27 20.26
C ASP A 881 6.60 -43.92 21.19
N ALA A 882 6.32 -43.36 22.37
CA ALA A 882 7.28 -43.28 23.47
C ALA A 882 6.53 -43.20 24.80
N THR A 883 6.68 -44.29 25.56
CA THR A 883 6.57 -44.47 27.02
C THR A 883 6.06 -43.31 27.87
N SER A 884 4.95 -43.59 28.54
CA SER A 884 4.49 -42.95 29.77
C SER A 884 5.56 -43.00 30.88
N ASP A 885 6.17 -41.87 31.21
CA ASP A 885 6.69 -41.63 32.58
C ASP A 885 6.92 -40.14 32.95
N ASP A 886 6.92 -39.17 32.03
CA ASP A 886 7.34 -37.79 32.38
C ASP A 886 6.23 -36.76 32.69
N LEU A 887 5.07 -37.17 33.24
CA LEU A 887 3.93 -36.25 33.45
C LEU A 887 3.33 -36.22 34.86
N HIS A 888 4.13 -36.47 35.90
CA HIS A 888 3.70 -36.36 37.30
C HIS A 888 4.65 -35.52 38.17
N HIS A 889 4.96 -34.27 37.78
CA HIS A 889 5.40 -33.24 38.73
C HIS A 889 5.05 -31.86 38.15
N ILE A 890 3.99 -31.22 38.67
CA ILE A 890 3.82 -29.78 38.96
C ILE A 890 2.46 -29.68 39.68
N THR A 891 2.48 -29.97 40.97
CA THR A 891 1.52 -29.44 41.94
C THR A 891 2.32 -29.24 43.21
N ASP A 892 2.80 -28.02 43.44
CA ASP A 892 2.91 -27.40 44.76
C ASP A 892 3.20 -25.91 44.58
N GLY A 893 2.46 -25.07 45.31
CA GLY A 893 2.61 -23.62 45.26
C GLY A 893 3.90 -23.14 45.94
N PRO A 894 4.35 -21.90 45.68
CA PRO A 894 5.60 -21.41 46.23
C PRO A 894 5.54 -21.38 47.76
N GLY A 895 6.42 -22.16 48.38
CA GLY A 895 6.62 -22.21 49.81
C GLY A 895 7.04 -20.86 50.36
N ALA A 896 6.43 -20.46 51.47
CA ALA A 896 6.81 -19.30 52.24
C ALA A 896 8.28 -19.42 52.71
N SER A 897 9.14 -18.53 52.23
CA SER A 897 10.53 -18.41 52.69
C SER A 897 10.61 -17.71 54.06
N LEU A 898 11.61 -18.09 54.85
CA LEU A 898 11.88 -17.58 56.20
C LEU A 898 12.16 -16.06 56.21
N PRO A 899 11.73 -15.30 57.24
CA PRO A 899 11.96 -13.86 57.28
C PRO A 899 13.43 -13.53 57.55
N GLY A 900 14.11 -12.87 56.60
CA GLY A 900 15.33 -12.09 56.88
C GLY A 900 16.54 -12.27 55.97
N GLN A 901 16.49 -13.10 54.91
CA GLN A 901 17.56 -13.15 53.89
C GLN A 901 17.03 -12.66 52.53
N PRO A 902 17.77 -11.77 51.83
CA PRO A 902 17.36 -11.30 50.51
C PRO A 902 17.42 -12.44 49.49
N HIS A 903 16.47 -12.45 48.54
CA HIS A 903 16.35 -13.51 47.53
C HIS A 903 17.51 -13.54 46.53
N GLY A 904 18.16 -12.39 46.30
CA GLY A 904 19.27 -12.17 45.38
C GLY A 904 19.45 -10.66 45.17
N HIS A 905 20.44 -10.26 44.37
CA HIS A 905 20.73 -8.87 44.05
C HIS A 905 20.48 -8.56 42.57
N VAL A 906 19.53 -7.66 42.31
CA VAL A 906 19.11 -7.23 40.98
C VAL A 906 19.63 -5.83 40.67
N LEU A 907 20.21 -5.63 39.49
CA LEU A 907 20.54 -4.32 38.94
C LEU A 907 19.48 -3.90 37.92
N VAL A 908 18.74 -2.83 38.20
CA VAL A 908 17.73 -2.27 37.28
C VAL A 908 18.32 -1.11 36.50
N VAL A 909 18.32 -1.21 35.17
CA VAL A 909 18.87 -0.22 34.24
C VAL A 909 17.76 0.29 33.33
N ASP A 910 17.35 1.55 33.51
CA ASP A 910 16.33 2.21 32.70
C ASP A 910 16.61 3.72 32.73
N ASP A 911 16.49 4.43 31.60
CA ASP A 911 16.78 5.87 31.53
C ASP A 911 15.64 6.71 32.13
N GLU A 912 14.41 6.21 32.08
CA GLU A 912 13.22 6.86 32.63
C GLU A 912 13.21 6.77 34.18
N PRO A 913 13.38 7.90 34.89
CA PRO A 913 13.61 7.89 36.34
C PRO A 913 12.42 7.33 37.14
N LEU A 914 11.18 7.55 36.67
CA LEU A 914 9.99 7.06 37.35
C LEU A 914 9.86 5.54 37.21
N ALA A 915 10.04 5.00 35.99
CA ALA A 915 9.99 3.57 35.74
C ALA A 915 11.06 2.81 36.52
N ARG A 916 12.30 3.30 36.50
CA ARG A 916 13.41 2.76 37.28
C ARG A 916 13.11 2.69 38.77
N THR A 917 12.47 3.73 39.32
CA THR A 917 12.13 3.81 40.76
C THR A 917 11.02 2.83 41.12
N GLU A 918 9.94 2.77 40.35
CA GLU A 918 8.80 1.86 40.62
C GLU A 918 9.20 0.39 40.51
N ILE A 919 10.04 0.02 39.53
CA ILE A 919 10.58 -1.34 39.40
C ILE A 919 11.45 -1.68 40.60
N ALA A 920 12.35 -0.77 40.98
CA ALA A 920 13.25 -1.01 42.10
C ALA A 920 12.51 -1.13 43.43
N ASP A 921 11.53 -0.27 43.67
CA ASP A 921 10.74 -0.32 44.90
C ASP A 921 9.83 -1.55 44.94
N GLY A 922 9.25 -1.95 43.81
CA GLY A 922 8.48 -3.20 43.69
C GLY A 922 9.32 -4.44 44.06
N LEU A 923 10.52 -4.57 43.48
CA LEU A 923 11.42 -5.69 43.75
C LEU A 923 11.95 -5.69 45.19
N ARG A 924 12.24 -4.52 45.78
CA ARG A 924 12.60 -4.40 47.21
C ARG A 924 11.48 -4.88 48.12
N HIS A 925 10.23 -4.58 47.77
CA HIS A 925 9.07 -5.07 48.54
C HIS A 925 8.89 -6.60 48.43
N SER A 926 9.27 -7.20 47.30
CA SER A 926 9.33 -8.66 47.14
C SER A 926 10.55 -9.31 47.81
N GLY A 927 11.44 -8.55 48.45
CA GLY A 927 12.57 -9.08 49.22
C GLY A 927 13.89 -9.21 48.45
N TRP A 928 13.99 -8.60 47.27
CA TRP A 928 15.24 -8.50 46.50
C TRP A 928 16.12 -7.35 47.01
N LEU A 929 17.44 -7.54 46.96
CA LEU A 929 18.36 -6.41 47.03
C LEU A 929 18.38 -5.75 45.64
N VAL A 930 18.28 -4.42 45.56
CA VAL A 930 18.18 -3.72 44.27
C VAL A 930 19.10 -2.52 44.16
N SER A 931 20.00 -2.57 43.19
CA SER A 931 20.80 -1.44 42.69
C SER A 931 20.18 -0.85 41.43
N THR A 932 20.39 0.43 41.17
CA THR A 932 19.79 1.11 40.00
C THR A 932 20.83 1.90 39.21
N ALA A 933 20.69 1.90 37.88
CA ALA A 933 21.51 2.66 36.95
C ALA A 933 20.63 3.34 35.90
N HIS A 934 21.07 4.51 35.39
CA HIS A 934 20.32 5.29 34.39
C HIS A 934 20.74 5.00 32.94
N GLY A 935 21.67 4.09 32.73
CA GLY A 935 22.23 3.76 31.42
C GLY A 935 23.33 2.69 31.52
N GLY A 936 23.84 2.25 30.38
CA GLY A 936 24.79 1.13 30.30
C GLY A 936 26.13 1.41 30.98
N HIS A 937 26.68 2.62 30.82
CA HIS A 937 27.98 2.98 31.41
C HIS A 937 27.97 2.96 32.96
N PRO A 938 27.00 3.61 33.65
CA PRO A 938 26.85 3.48 35.10
C PRO A 938 26.58 2.04 35.57
N ALA A 939 25.87 1.23 34.77
CA ALA A 939 25.58 -0.17 35.10
C ALA A 939 26.86 -1.01 35.16
N ILE A 940 27.77 -0.86 34.18
CA ILE A 940 29.07 -1.54 34.16
C ILE A 940 29.93 -1.13 35.36
N ALA A 941 29.95 0.15 35.72
CA ALA A 941 30.70 0.61 36.88
C ALA A 941 30.21 -0.02 38.20
N LEU A 942 28.92 -0.35 38.31
CA LEU A 942 28.36 -1.07 39.47
C LEU A 942 28.71 -2.56 39.44
N LEU A 943 28.72 -3.18 38.25
CA LEU A 943 29.17 -4.57 38.07
C LEU A 943 30.65 -4.74 38.44
N GLU A 944 31.51 -3.82 38.03
CA GLU A 944 32.94 -3.81 38.40
C GLU A 944 33.15 -3.68 39.93
N GLN A 945 32.31 -2.88 40.61
CA GLN A 945 32.36 -2.73 42.06
C GLN A 945 31.83 -3.95 42.84
N ALA A 946 30.92 -4.70 42.24
CA ALA A 946 30.32 -5.91 42.81
C ALA A 946 31.19 -7.16 42.59
N HIS A 947 31.91 -7.25 41.46
CA HIS A 947 32.64 -8.46 41.03
C HIS A 947 34.16 -8.30 40.88
N GLY A 948 34.75 -7.13 41.14
CA GLY A 948 36.18 -6.91 40.94
C GLY A 948 37.12 -7.68 41.89
N ASP A 949 38.35 -7.96 41.43
CA ASP A 949 39.44 -8.75 42.06
C ASP A 949 39.95 -8.27 43.46
N GLY A 950 39.32 -7.25 44.05
CA GLY A 950 39.69 -6.75 45.37
C GLY A 950 39.27 -7.70 46.49
N ASN A 951 40.14 -7.91 47.48
CA ASN A 951 39.97 -8.83 48.63
C ASN A 951 38.73 -8.56 49.54
N ARG A 952 37.84 -7.63 49.13
CA ARG A 952 36.46 -7.37 49.60
C ARG A 952 35.74 -6.50 48.54
N PRO A 953 34.71 -7.00 47.82
CA PRO A 953 33.93 -6.17 46.91
C PRO A 953 33.14 -5.10 47.68
N ALA A 954 32.93 -3.93 47.06
CA ALA A 954 32.26 -2.78 47.68
C ALA A 954 30.73 -2.94 47.73
N LEU A 955 30.20 -3.80 46.85
CA LEU A 955 28.80 -4.20 46.78
C LEU A 955 28.70 -5.73 46.88
N PRO A 956 27.59 -6.27 47.40
CA PRO A 956 27.30 -7.69 47.21
C PRO A 956 27.23 -8.02 45.71
N PRO A 957 27.60 -9.24 45.29
CA PRO A 957 27.56 -9.67 43.89
C PRO A 957 26.17 -9.42 43.31
N ILE A 958 26.11 -9.07 42.02
CA ILE A 958 24.86 -8.81 41.30
C ILE A 958 24.54 -10.09 40.55
N ASP A 959 23.38 -10.68 40.83
CA ASP A 959 22.98 -11.96 40.25
C ASP A 959 22.20 -11.79 38.94
N ILE A 960 21.44 -10.68 38.82
CA ILE A 960 20.57 -10.43 37.67
C ILE A 960 20.63 -8.95 37.25
N VAL A 961 20.70 -8.68 35.95
CA VAL A 961 20.55 -7.35 35.36
C VAL A 961 19.24 -7.29 34.58
N VAL A 962 18.40 -6.31 34.89
CA VAL A 962 17.16 -6.01 34.15
C VAL A 962 17.35 -4.68 33.43
N THR A 963 17.45 -4.69 32.09
CA THR A 963 17.80 -3.50 31.29
C THR A 963 16.77 -3.17 30.21
N ASP A 964 16.52 -1.89 29.94
CA ASP A 964 15.84 -1.47 28.71
C ASP A 964 16.77 -1.63 27.48
N ILE A 965 16.20 -1.93 26.31
CA ILE A 965 16.95 -2.09 25.07
C ILE A 965 17.32 -0.74 24.43
N HIS A 966 16.48 0.29 24.60
CA HIS A 966 16.66 1.59 23.97
C HIS A 966 16.97 2.68 25.01
N MET A 967 18.26 2.87 25.31
CA MET A 967 18.72 3.93 26.21
C MET A 967 19.63 4.93 25.47
N PRO A 968 19.57 6.24 25.79
CA PRO A 968 20.39 7.26 25.14
C PRO A 968 21.90 7.18 25.44
N GLU A 969 22.31 6.60 26.58
CA GLU A 969 23.71 6.51 27.03
C GLU A 969 24.20 5.05 27.13
N GLY A 970 24.48 4.45 25.97
CA GLY A 970 24.88 3.05 25.80
C GLY A 970 23.66 2.16 25.54
N SER A 971 23.71 1.37 24.45
CA SER A 971 22.59 0.51 24.07
C SER A 971 22.41 -0.62 25.09
N GLY A 972 21.17 -1.01 25.41
CA GLY A 972 20.92 -2.18 26.26
C GLY A 972 21.47 -3.48 25.66
N VAL A 973 21.61 -3.52 24.33
CA VAL A 973 22.26 -4.61 23.59
C VAL A 973 23.76 -4.66 23.87
N GLU A 974 24.45 -3.51 23.78
CA GLU A 974 25.89 -3.42 24.08
C GLU A 974 26.19 -3.77 25.55
N LEU A 975 25.26 -3.45 26.46
CA LEU A 975 25.36 -3.85 27.85
C LEU A 975 25.23 -5.37 28.03
N ALA A 976 24.26 -6.00 27.36
CA ALA A 976 24.06 -7.44 27.42
C ALA A 976 25.26 -8.23 26.86
N GLU A 977 25.75 -7.85 25.67
CA GLU A 977 26.94 -8.46 25.05
C GLU A 977 28.15 -8.40 26.00
N ARG A 978 28.36 -7.24 26.63
CA ARG A 978 29.49 -7.06 27.54
C ARG A 978 29.34 -7.81 28.86
N ILE A 979 28.11 -8.00 29.36
CA ILE A 979 27.85 -8.84 30.53
C ILE A 979 28.14 -10.31 30.20
N ALA A 980 27.70 -10.78 29.03
CA ALA A 980 27.97 -12.15 28.59
C ALA A 980 29.49 -12.44 28.45
N GLU A 981 30.28 -11.47 27.98
CA GLU A 981 31.74 -11.61 27.87
C GLU A 981 32.48 -11.52 29.23
N ASP A 982 32.20 -10.48 30.03
CA ASP A 982 32.99 -10.15 31.23
C ASP A 982 32.43 -10.79 32.52
N TYR A 983 31.13 -11.13 32.56
CA TYR A 983 30.41 -11.61 33.74
C TYR A 983 29.39 -12.72 33.41
N PRO A 984 29.83 -13.89 32.89
CA PRO A 984 28.95 -14.95 32.42
C PRO A 984 28.05 -15.58 33.50
N GLN A 985 28.34 -15.33 34.78
CA GLN A 985 27.52 -15.78 35.92
C GLN A 985 26.30 -14.90 36.20
N VAL A 986 26.15 -13.77 35.52
CA VAL A 986 25.09 -12.78 35.77
C VAL A 986 24.00 -12.93 34.71
N PHE A 987 22.76 -13.17 35.13
CA PHE A 987 21.64 -13.30 34.21
C PHE A 987 21.19 -11.93 33.66
N VAL A 988 20.85 -11.87 32.37
CA VAL A 988 20.41 -10.65 31.70
C VAL A 988 18.96 -10.78 31.23
N ILE A 989 18.10 -9.89 31.76
CA ILE A 989 16.73 -9.70 31.32
C ILE A 989 16.64 -8.39 30.53
N VAL A 990 16.25 -8.47 29.26
CA VAL A 990 16.04 -7.30 28.41
C VAL A 990 14.56 -6.93 28.31
N MET A 991 14.23 -5.67 28.53
CA MET A 991 12.89 -5.09 28.37
C MET A 991 12.78 -4.38 27.02
N THR A 992 11.74 -4.67 26.22
CA THR A 992 11.53 -4.04 24.91
C THR A 992 10.11 -3.53 24.68
N GLY A 993 9.99 -2.32 24.14
CA GLY A 993 8.71 -1.65 23.81
C GLY A 993 8.26 -1.76 22.35
N GLN A 994 9.01 -2.42 21.46
CA GLN A 994 8.62 -2.59 20.06
C GLN A 994 8.73 -4.07 19.63
N PRO A 995 7.71 -4.63 18.95
CA PRO A 995 7.92 -5.83 18.15
C PRO A 995 8.73 -5.42 16.91
N GLN A 996 10.04 -5.60 16.97
CA GLN A 996 10.97 -5.79 15.84
C GLN A 996 10.92 -4.75 14.71
N ARG A 997 11.80 -3.74 14.79
CA ARG A 997 12.38 -3.13 13.59
C ARG A 997 13.52 -4.04 13.13
N GLY A 998 13.27 -4.89 12.15
CA GLY A 998 14.29 -5.72 11.50
C GLY A 998 14.75 -6.91 12.34
N SER A 999 14.82 -8.07 11.71
CA SER A 999 15.37 -9.32 12.27
C SER A 999 16.85 -9.22 12.66
N ALA A 1000 17.57 -8.16 12.28
CA ALA A 1000 19.00 -8.02 12.53
C ALA A 1000 19.36 -7.84 14.02
N ASP A 1001 18.54 -7.14 14.81
CA ASP A 1001 18.89 -6.84 16.21
C ASP A 1001 18.61 -8.02 17.16
N LEU A 1002 17.69 -8.94 16.82
CA LEU A 1002 17.35 -10.11 17.66
C LEU A 1002 18.00 -11.43 17.19
N GLU A 1003 18.32 -11.59 15.91
CA GLU A 1003 19.10 -12.75 15.43
C GLU A 1003 20.54 -12.76 15.94
N GLY A 1004 21.09 -11.58 16.32
CA GLY A 1004 22.40 -11.47 16.99
C GLY A 1004 22.36 -11.78 18.49
N LEU A 1005 21.22 -11.60 19.16
CA LEU A 1005 21.07 -11.69 20.63
C LEU A 1005 20.87 -13.10 21.17
N GLY A 1006 20.66 -14.11 20.32
CA GLY A 1006 20.26 -15.45 20.73
C GLY A 1006 21.29 -16.24 21.55
N ALA A 1007 22.51 -15.73 21.71
CA ALA A 1007 23.57 -16.36 22.51
C ALA A 1007 23.83 -15.67 23.87
N ASP A 1008 23.46 -14.39 24.02
CA ASP A 1008 23.98 -13.52 25.10
C ASP A 1008 22.88 -12.91 26.01
N VAL A 1009 21.60 -13.29 25.83
CA VAL A 1009 20.47 -12.84 26.66
C VAL A 1009 19.63 -14.01 27.16
N ASP A 1010 19.47 -14.10 28.48
CA ASP A 1010 18.73 -15.19 29.14
C ASP A 1010 17.21 -15.06 29.01
N LEU A 1011 16.68 -13.83 29.03
CA LEU A 1011 15.24 -13.59 28.94
C LEU A 1011 14.89 -12.25 28.30
N VAL A 1012 13.87 -12.25 27.43
CA VAL A 1012 13.29 -11.03 26.85
C VAL A 1012 11.87 -10.80 27.39
N MET A 1013 11.64 -9.63 27.98
CA MET A 1013 10.34 -9.18 28.48
C MET A 1013 9.80 -8.01 27.66
N ARG A 1014 8.49 -7.98 27.47
CA ARG A 1014 7.82 -6.97 26.65
C ARG A 1014 7.23 -5.87 27.53
N LYS A 1015 7.48 -4.61 27.18
CA LYS A 1015 6.80 -3.45 27.81
C LYS A 1015 5.37 -3.36 27.26
N PRO A 1016 4.35 -3.09 28.09
CA PRO A 1016 4.43 -2.76 29.51
C PRO A 1016 4.70 -3.99 30.39
N ILE A 1017 5.57 -3.85 31.38
CA ILE A 1017 5.93 -4.92 32.31
C ILE A 1017 4.98 -4.97 33.51
N SER A 1018 4.65 -6.18 33.96
CA SER A 1018 3.99 -6.42 35.25
C SER A 1018 5.04 -6.73 36.30
N LEU A 1019 5.06 -5.98 37.41
CA LEU A 1019 6.00 -6.24 38.52
C LEU A 1019 5.87 -7.66 39.06
N ARG A 1020 4.65 -8.21 39.09
CA ARG A 1020 4.40 -9.58 39.52
C ARG A 1020 4.95 -10.61 38.53
N GLU A 1021 4.85 -10.33 37.23
CA GLU A 1021 5.42 -11.21 36.21
C GLU A 1021 6.95 -11.18 36.26
N LEU A 1022 7.53 -9.99 36.40
CA LEU A 1022 8.98 -9.81 36.57
C LEU A 1022 9.48 -10.61 37.79
N ASP A 1023 8.81 -10.49 38.94
CA ASP A 1023 9.18 -11.21 40.17
C ASP A 1023 9.15 -12.74 39.98
N VAL A 1024 8.09 -13.28 39.36
CA VAL A 1024 7.98 -14.72 39.04
C VAL A 1024 9.11 -15.17 38.10
N ARG A 1025 9.47 -14.35 37.11
CA ARG A 1025 10.56 -14.67 36.18
C ARG A 1025 11.94 -14.65 36.85
N LEU A 1026 12.18 -13.68 37.73
CA LEU A 1026 13.41 -13.59 38.51
C LEU A 1026 13.59 -14.83 39.41
N HIS A 1027 12.53 -15.27 40.11
CA HIS A 1027 12.56 -16.49 40.90
C HIS A 1027 12.84 -17.74 40.06
N SER A 1028 12.18 -17.87 38.90
CA SER A 1028 12.40 -19.00 38.00
C SER A 1028 13.84 -19.10 37.49
N LEU A 1029 14.54 -17.98 37.29
CA LEU A 1029 15.95 -17.96 36.85
C LEU A 1029 16.91 -18.41 37.96
N MET A 1030 16.62 -18.06 39.21
CA MET A 1030 17.42 -18.47 40.37
C MET A 1030 17.20 -19.93 40.81
N GLU A 1031 16.00 -20.48 40.61
CA GLU A 1031 15.73 -21.90 40.93
C GLU A 1031 16.49 -22.85 39.99
N THR A 1032 16.65 -22.49 38.71
CA THR A 1032 17.46 -23.25 37.74
C THR A 1032 18.93 -23.39 38.10
N THR A 1033 19.47 -22.54 38.98
CA THR A 1033 20.88 -22.55 39.40
C THR A 1033 21.13 -23.45 40.62
N ILE A 1034 20.09 -23.86 41.35
CA ILE A 1034 20.21 -24.64 42.60
C ILE A 1034 20.23 -26.15 42.34
N ASP A 1035 19.63 -26.62 41.24
CA ASP A 1035 19.58 -28.05 40.89
C ASP A 1035 20.87 -28.59 40.24
N ASP A 1036 21.81 -27.72 39.81
CA ASP A 1036 23.04 -28.15 39.10
C ASP A 1036 24.24 -28.40 40.05
N ASP A 1037 24.14 -28.01 41.33
CA ASP A 1037 25.20 -28.19 42.35
C ASP A 1037 24.95 -29.38 43.31
N GLY A 1038 24.04 -30.29 42.93
CA GLY A 1038 23.41 -31.25 43.83
C GLY A 1038 23.63 -32.73 43.54
N ASP A 1039 24.68 -33.18 42.85
CA ASP A 1039 24.99 -34.62 42.79
C ASP A 1039 26.48 -34.94 42.57
N ASP A 1040 27.31 -34.65 43.59
CA ASP A 1040 28.64 -35.26 43.68
C ASP A 1040 28.85 -35.82 45.11
N SER A 1041 28.21 -36.97 45.36
CA SER A 1041 28.59 -37.84 46.47
C SER A 1041 28.71 -39.30 46.02
N GLY A 1042 29.92 -39.59 45.54
CA GLY A 1042 30.59 -40.88 45.39
C GLY A 1042 29.84 -42.18 45.69
N GLU A 1043 29.78 -43.03 44.68
CA GLU A 1043 30.08 -44.46 44.84
C GLU A 1043 31.14 -44.90 43.83
N GLU A 1044 32.33 -45.20 44.36
CA GLU A 1044 33.36 -45.97 43.68
C GLU A 1044 32.84 -47.38 43.36
N ASN A 1045 32.78 -47.76 42.08
CA ASN A 1045 33.04 -49.14 41.72
C ASN A 1045 33.66 -49.30 40.32
N SER A 1046 34.99 -49.41 40.33
CA SER A 1046 35.80 -50.36 39.55
C SER A 1046 35.06 -51.19 38.50
N THR A 1047 35.32 -50.96 37.21
CA THR A 1047 35.95 -51.94 36.28
C THR A 1047 36.17 -51.32 34.88
N ALA A 1048 37.34 -51.57 34.30
CA ALA A 1048 37.77 -51.12 32.98
C ALA A 1048 37.38 -52.14 31.86
N PRO A 1049 37.82 -51.99 30.60
CA PRO A 1049 37.09 -51.40 29.48
C PRO A 1049 36.81 -52.41 28.33
N GLN A 1050 35.64 -52.42 27.69
CA GLN A 1050 35.45 -53.18 26.44
C GLN A 1050 34.46 -52.54 25.45
N HIS A 1051 35.02 -52.21 24.28
CA HIS A 1051 34.49 -52.45 22.92
C HIS A 1051 33.23 -51.71 22.38
N SER A 1052 33.46 -50.89 21.34
CA SER A 1052 32.64 -50.79 20.09
C SER A 1052 32.19 -52.18 19.59
N PRO A 1053 31.08 -52.34 18.81
CA PRO A 1053 30.79 -51.55 17.59
C PRO A 1053 29.31 -51.36 17.16
N ALA A 1054 29.12 -50.51 16.13
CA ALA A 1054 28.12 -50.54 15.03
C ALA A 1054 26.61 -50.55 15.40
N ASP A 1055 25.69 -49.82 14.73
CA ASP A 1055 25.58 -49.37 13.34
C ASP A 1055 25.13 -47.90 13.22
#